data_AF-A0A961MPY7-F1
#
_entry.id   AF-A0A961MPY7-F1
#
_cell.length_a   1.000
_cell.length_b   1.000
_cell.length_c   1.000
_cell.angle_alpha   90.00
_cell.angle_beta   90.00
_cell.angle_gamma   90.00
#
_symmetry.space_group_name_H-M   'P 1'
#
loop_
_entity.id
_entity.type
_entity.pdbx_description
1 polymer ?
#
loop_
_entity_poly.entity_id
_entity_poly.type
_entity_poly.pdbx_seq_one_letter_code
_entity_poly.pdbx_strand_id
1 'polypeptide(L)'
;MAMPLDYSRPRLARPFREVAPIIDATNPIDAIGQIFGFMARNASYRVGVPDTSFFPFSAICRLNLTFPSGAYHGTGFYIGSGLILTCGHNLFDKTPSGSATEAATRITVRVGQQNATTWLDSFDLTPADWTAHPTWVSSAATDRGFDLGVLRVTTPPPAGEFFQLINYSPSADTPIAVCGYGSDTGVDSQRQHLDIDRIRAISNNGENVDYNLQTRGGNSGSPVFAHFTKESAGGEMPETIPVMGVHVAGESTTLNRGVLLSPDKIDWALGGGISSVSAFSLSARPGSLGGLPLARRTRGSLGGLPLGPASGTPMLRTLSWARPLERAWIVIDQTGSGGMSVAKRTFGHPTHDLSGKTKVSVRVPNMPSGGSVRWNIPDDDHKTRAIFETGGNATAHSTGGTSVTLRSTAAGPFAVDCMVKDSGGSTVESNKYWMSSPQFVLVAIHPTTDAFFDGIGMRTRRAAIVDEMKAVMRHLYRNVNIRFVFPGEALPAHLGVANNAAFPGGIEALPSVQYAEVIGADTVMDPEETQATGTPTPYGATSHGRNHEPGDLPAPMDHHALARGLIHHFADTRAEIGHVQTEAAAGRLSAGDMDLAARMYGRLMGENLSHEVGHFLANTFVAHTGGGLMQTGRDRTTRERTGMTVQAAAPVITDHGRNTINELPADVLHTFEEFLPIDPPIDQATFTARGRVGTFSRAQGRQGGWVNRVPARPFEDETIHLPGATVLSGWEAQAFIFAIEAAFRSLLSANPAFVFVAPFVRVGTILDACDRYGVT
;
A
#
# COMPACT_ATOMS: atom_id res chain seq x y z
N MET A 1 -8.74 -4.11 -63.90
CA MET A 1 -8.55 -5.23 -62.96
C MET A 1 -7.54 -4.80 -61.91
N ALA A 2 -8.03 -4.31 -60.77
CA ALA A 2 -7.22 -3.97 -59.61
C ALA A 2 -7.89 -4.68 -58.43
N MET A 3 -7.19 -5.60 -57.79
CA MET A 3 -7.65 -6.24 -56.56
C MET A 3 -7.21 -5.40 -55.37
N PRO A 4 -8.12 -5.04 -54.44
CA PRO A 4 -7.79 -4.26 -53.27
C PRO A 4 -7.15 -5.16 -52.20
N LEU A 5 -5.98 -4.74 -51.71
CA LEU A 5 -5.39 -5.25 -50.48
C LEU A 5 -6.12 -4.61 -49.29
N ASP A 6 -7.09 -5.33 -48.73
CA ASP A 6 -7.61 -5.07 -47.40
C ASP A 6 -7.24 -6.24 -46.49
N TYR A 7 -6.31 -6.01 -45.57
CA TYR A 7 -6.16 -6.81 -44.35
C TYR A 7 -5.85 -5.87 -43.20
N SER A 8 -6.88 -5.11 -42.83
CA SER A 8 -7.08 -4.65 -41.46
C SER A 8 -7.21 -5.87 -40.53
N ARG A 9 -6.08 -6.41 -40.05
CA ARG A 9 -6.10 -7.41 -38.97
C ARG A 9 -6.56 -6.75 -37.67
N PRO A 10 -7.60 -7.28 -36.99
CA PRO A 10 -7.94 -6.83 -35.66
C PRO A 10 -6.76 -7.07 -34.70
N ARG A 11 -6.54 -6.14 -33.77
CA ARG A 11 -5.60 -6.31 -32.65
C ARG A 11 -6.08 -7.49 -31.78
N LEU A 12 -5.62 -8.69 -32.10
CA LEU A 12 -5.67 -9.83 -31.20
C LEU A 12 -4.82 -9.50 -29.96
N ALA A 13 -5.33 -9.84 -28.78
CA ALA A 13 -4.54 -9.89 -27.56
C ALA A 13 -3.24 -10.65 -27.86
N ARG A 14 -2.08 -10.09 -27.47
CA ARG A 14 -0.81 -10.81 -27.64
C ARG A 14 -0.89 -12.13 -26.86
N PRO A 15 -0.45 -13.27 -27.44
CA PRO A 15 -0.32 -14.51 -26.68
C PRO A 15 0.61 -14.27 -25.48
N PHE A 16 0.25 -14.80 -24.31
CA PHE A 16 1.08 -14.78 -23.10
C PHE A 16 2.47 -15.34 -23.45
N ARG A 17 3.47 -14.45 -23.53
CA ARG A 17 4.86 -14.80 -23.83
C ARG A 17 5.68 -14.68 -22.55
N GLU A 18 6.83 -15.34 -22.56
CA GLU A 18 7.92 -15.11 -21.62
C GLU A 18 8.14 -13.61 -21.41
N VAL A 19 7.97 -13.14 -20.16
CA VAL A 19 8.28 -11.74 -19.83
C VAL A 19 9.78 -11.57 -19.84
N ALA A 20 10.26 -10.51 -20.49
CA ALA A 20 11.67 -10.16 -20.49
C ALA A 20 12.11 -9.64 -19.11
N PRO A 21 13.39 -9.79 -18.74
CA PRO A 21 13.92 -9.20 -17.52
C PRO A 21 13.77 -7.69 -17.54
N ILE A 22 13.46 -7.10 -16.37
CA ILE A 22 13.62 -5.67 -16.15
C ILE A 22 14.98 -5.47 -15.49
N ILE A 23 15.83 -4.67 -16.12
CA ILE A 23 17.14 -4.29 -15.59
C ILE A 23 17.07 -2.79 -15.27
N ASP A 24 16.91 -2.43 -14.00
CA ASP A 24 16.83 -1.05 -13.51
C ASP A 24 18.08 -0.63 -12.70
N ALA A 25 19.12 -1.46 -12.75
CA ALA A 25 20.38 -1.24 -12.08
C ALA A 25 21.14 0.00 -12.58
N THR A 26 21.67 0.77 -11.63
CA THR A 26 22.53 1.94 -11.90
C THR A 26 24.01 1.58 -11.99
N ASN A 27 24.38 0.33 -11.68
CA ASN A 27 25.74 -0.17 -11.81
C ASN A 27 25.76 -1.62 -12.38
N PRO A 28 26.90 -2.07 -12.94
CA PRO A 28 26.99 -3.38 -13.59
C PRO A 28 26.79 -4.58 -12.66
N ILE A 29 27.16 -4.48 -11.37
CA ILE A 29 27.04 -5.60 -10.43
C ILE A 29 25.58 -5.88 -10.12
N ASP A 30 24.80 -4.83 -9.86
CA ASP A 30 23.35 -4.95 -9.65
C ASP A 30 22.64 -5.44 -10.90
N ALA A 31 23.07 -5.00 -12.09
CA ALA A 31 22.52 -5.47 -13.36
C ALA A 31 22.73 -6.99 -13.52
N ILE A 32 23.94 -7.47 -13.25
CA ILE A 32 24.28 -8.89 -13.24
C ILE A 32 23.45 -9.65 -12.21
N GLY A 33 23.29 -9.10 -11.00
CA GLY A 33 22.45 -9.68 -9.96
C GLY A 33 20.98 -9.84 -10.39
N GLN A 34 20.40 -8.82 -11.02
CA GLN A 34 19.03 -8.86 -11.54
C GLN A 34 18.87 -9.88 -12.67
N ILE A 35 19.84 -9.98 -13.58
CA ILE A 35 19.86 -10.98 -14.65
C ILE A 35 19.89 -12.39 -14.06
N PHE A 36 20.80 -12.68 -13.13
CA PHE A 36 20.89 -13.99 -12.50
C PHE A 36 19.64 -14.32 -11.68
N GLY A 37 19.11 -13.35 -10.94
CA GLY A 37 17.85 -13.51 -10.20
C GLY A 37 16.69 -13.87 -11.13
N PHE A 38 16.56 -13.16 -12.25
CA PHE A 38 15.57 -13.47 -13.27
C PHE A 38 15.76 -14.86 -13.89
N MET A 39 16.99 -15.24 -14.24
CA MET A 39 17.29 -16.58 -14.80
C MET A 39 16.95 -17.70 -13.80
N ALA A 40 17.29 -17.52 -12.53
CA ALA A 40 16.98 -18.49 -11.47
C ALA A 40 15.46 -18.66 -11.26
N ARG A 41 14.71 -17.55 -11.27
CA ARG A 41 13.24 -17.56 -11.21
C ARG A 41 12.63 -18.27 -12.41
N ASN A 42 13.09 -17.95 -13.62
CA ASN A 42 12.60 -18.60 -14.84
C ASN A 42 12.87 -20.12 -14.86
N ALA A 43 14.06 -20.54 -14.41
CA ALA A 43 14.40 -21.96 -14.30
C ALA A 43 13.49 -22.67 -13.28
N SER A 44 13.29 -22.07 -12.11
CA SER A 44 12.40 -22.61 -11.06
C SER A 44 10.95 -22.69 -11.53
N TYR A 45 10.48 -21.65 -12.21
CA TYR A 45 9.16 -21.62 -12.83
C TYR A 45 8.98 -22.80 -13.79
N ARG A 46 9.95 -23.07 -14.68
CA ARG A 46 9.86 -24.19 -15.65
C ARG A 46 9.83 -25.58 -15.01
N VAL A 47 10.52 -25.77 -13.88
CA VAL A 47 10.49 -27.05 -13.13
C VAL A 47 9.09 -27.34 -12.56
N GLY A 48 8.40 -26.28 -12.13
CA GLY A 48 7.08 -26.36 -11.50
C GLY A 48 7.15 -26.76 -10.03
N VAL A 49 5.99 -26.69 -9.37
CA VAL A 49 5.82 -27.06 -7.96
C VAL A 49 5.88 -28.58 -7.84
N PRO A 50 6.81 -29.15 -7.05
CA PRO A 50 7.03 -30.58 -7.01
C PRO A 50 5.95 -31.33 -6.21
N ASP A 51 5.31 -30.69 -5.25
CA ASP A 51 4.27 -31.27 -4.39
C ASP A 51 3.16 -30.26 -4.14
N THR A 52 1.94 -30.63 -4.50
CA THR A 52 0.74 -29.79 -4.42
C THR A 52 -0.23 -30.26 -3.33
N SER A 53 0.20 -31.19 -2.47
CA SER A 53 -0.66 -31.83 -1.46
C SER A 53 -0.97 -30.96 -0.23
N PHE A 54 -0.28 -29.84 -0.06
CA PHE A 54 -0.40 -28.93 1.08
C PHE A 54 -0.71 -27.49 0.67
N PHE A 55 -1.29 -26.72 1.59
CA PHE A 55 -1.61 -25.30 1.37
C PHE A 55 -0.32 -24.47 1.24
N PRO A 56 -0.21 -23.51 0.29
CA PRO A 56 -1.27 -22.96 -0.56
C PRO A 56 -1.60 -23.77 -1.83
N PHE A 57 -0.73 -24.69 -2.24
CA PHE A 57 -0.82 -25.36 -3.55
C PHE A 57 -2.03 -26.29 -3.68
N SER A 58 -2.45 -26.91 -2.57
CA SER A 58 -3.63 -27.78 -2.51
C SER A 58 -4.93 -27.04 -2.80
N ALA A 59 -4.97 -25.72 -2.53
CA ALA A 59 -6.13 -24.86 -2.78
C ALA A 59 -6.18 -24.29 -4.20
N ILE A 60 -5.16 -24.53 -5.03
CA ILE A 60 -5.08 -24.05 -6.42
C ILE A 60 -5.52 -25.15 -7.40
N CYS A 61 -6.49 -24.81 -8.24
CA CYS A 61 -7.19 -25.73 -9.11
C CYS A 61 -6.87 -25.47 -10.58
N ARG A 62 -6.64 -26.55 -11.33
CA ARG A 62 -6.63 -26.48 -12.80
C ARG A 62 -8.08 -26.50 -13.28
N LEU A 63 -8.40 -25.61 -14.20
CA LEU A 63 -9.69 -25.58 -14.87
C LEU A 63 -9.52 -26.08 -16.30
N ASN A 64 -10.17 -27.18 -16.67
CA ASN A 64 -10.29 -27.59 -18.06
C ASN A 64 -11.63 -27.09 -18.60
N LEU A 65 -11.56 -26.18 -19.55
CA LEU A 65 -12.69 -25.37 -20.01
C LEU A 65 -13.15 -25.88 -21.37
N THR A 66 -14.46 -26.05 -21.55
CA THR A 66 -15.06 -26.32 -22.85
C THR A 66 -15.83 -25.09 -23.29
N PHE A 67 -15.45 -24.52 -24.43
CA PHE A 67 -16.17 -23.45 -25.12
C PHE A 67 -16.73 -23.98 -26.46
N PRO A 68 -17.72 -23.32 -27.06
CA PRO A 68 -18.17 -23.62 -28.41
C PRO A 68 -17.04 -23.65 -29.45
N SER A 69 -16.03 -22.79 -29.29
CA SER A 69 -14.85 -22.72 -30.16
C SER A 69 -13.77 -23.77 -29.92
N GLY A 70 -13.78 -24.46 -28.76
CA GLY A 70 -12.76 -25.47 -28.46
C GLY A 70 -12.55 -25.73 -26.97
N ALA A 71 -11.54 -26.56 -26.69
CA ALA A 71 -11.09 -26.85 -25.32
C ALA A 71 -9.93 -25.92 -24.94
N TYR A 72 -10.04 -25.34 -23.76
CA TYR A 72 -9.07 -24.42 -23.17
C TYR A 72 -8.73 -24.88 -21.74
N HIS A 73 -7.77 -24.22 -21.11
CA HIS A 73 -7.56 -24.41 -19.68
C HIS A 73 -7.18 -23.08 -19.03
N GLY A 74 -7.38 -23.04 -17.72
CA GLY A 74 -7.09 -21.91 -16.86
C GLY A 74 -6.76 -22.38 -15.45
N THR A 75 -6.71 -21.42 -14.54
CA THR A 75 -6.46 -21.63 -13.12
C THR A 75 -7.62 -21.03 -12.31
N GLY A 76 -7.94 -21.64 -11.18
CA GLY A 76 -8.75 -21.03 -10.14
C GLY A 76 -8.20 -21.40 -8.77
N PHE A 77 -8.74 -20.84 -7.69
CA PHE A 77 -8.31 -21.16 -6.34
C PHE A 77 -9.45 -21.01 -5.33
N TYR A 78 -9.45 -21.82 -4.28
CA TYR A 78 -10.47 -21.75 -3.23
C TYR A 78 -10.38 -20.44 -2.44
N ILE A 79 -11.52 -19.78 -2.26
CA ILE A 79 -11.70 -18.57 -1.44
C ILE A 79 -12.72 -18.77 -0.30
N GLY A 80 -13.17 -20.00 -0.12
CA GLY A 80 -14.15 -20.41 0.88
C GLY A 80 -14.54 -21.87 0.69
N SER A 81 -15.32 -22.42 1.62
CA SER A 81 -15.67 -23.86 1.66
C SER A 81 -16.45 -24.38 0.44
N GLY A 82 -17.00 -23.50 -0.39
CA GLY A 82 -17.76 -23.86 -1.59
C GLY A 82 -17.58 -22.87 -2.73
N LEU A 83 -16.45 -22.13 -2.74
CA LEU A 83 -16.19 -21.05 -3.68
C LEU A 83 -14.77 -21.13 -4.23
N ILE A 84 -14.67 -21.07 -5.56
CA ILE A 84 -13.40 -20.93 -6.28
C ILE A 84 -13.43 -19.62 -7.07
N LEU A 85 -12.39 -18.82 -6.93
CA LEU A 85 -12.17 -17.60 -7.71
C LEU A 85 -11.27 -17.88 -8.92
N THR A 86 -11.56 -17.23 -10.04
CA THR A 86 -10.85 -17.32 -11.32
C THR A 86 -10.96 -15.98 -12.07
N CYS A 87 -10.32 -15.85 -13.24
CA CYS A 87 -10.60 -14.75 -14.16
C CYS A 87 -11.94 -14.94 -14.89
N GLY A 88 -12.47 -13.87 -15.46
CA GLY A 88 -13.74 -13.82 -16.16
C GLY A 88 -13.67 -14.50 -17.53
N HIS A 89 -12.55 -14.37 -18.24
CA HIS A 89 -12.36 -14.99 -19.55
C HIS A 89 -12.24 -16.52 -19.51
N ASN A 90 -12.02 -17.13 -18.34
CA ASN A 90 -12.19 -18.58 -18.20
C ASN A 90 -13.67 -19.01 -18.32
N LEU A 91 -14.62 -18.09 -18.15
CA LEU A 91 -16.06 -18.35 -18.14
C LEU A 91 -16.81 -17.72 -19.33
N PHE A 92 -16.36 -16.54 -19.76
CA PHE A 92 -16.96 -15.73 -20.81
C PHE A 92 -15.87 -14.92 -21.51
N ASP A 93 -15.63 -15.14 -22.80
CA ASP A 93 -14.57 -14.44 -23.54
C ASP A 93 -15.02 -14.14 -24.98
N LYS A 94 -14.17 -13.46 -25.74
CA LYS A 94 -14.36 -13.31 -27.19
C LYS A 94 -14.12 -14.62 -27.90
N THR A 95 -14.86 -14.83 -28.99
CA THR A 95 -14.56 -15.91 -29.94
C THR A 95 -13.14 -15.75 -30.49
N PRO A 96 -12.48 -16.81 -31.01
CA PRO A 96 -11.13 -16.70 -31.56
C PRO A 96 -10.98 -15.64 -32.66
N SER A 97 -12.05 -15.36 -33.40
CA SER A 97 -12.11 -14.29 -34.40
C SER A 97 -12.18 -12.87 -33.83
N GLY A 98 -12.47 -12.73 -32.53
CA GLY A 98 -12.71 -11.46 -31.83
C GLY A 98 -14.03 -10.78 -32.21
N SER A 99 -14.85 -11.38 -33.07
CA SER A 99 -16.05 -10.77 -33.67
C SER A 99 -17.30 -10.90 -32.81
N ALA A 100 -17.32 -11.81 -31.84
CA ALA A 100 -18.41 -12.04 -30.91
C ALA A 100 -17.87 -12.48 -29.55
N THR A 101 -18.76 -12.70 -28.59
CA THR A 101 -18.44 -13.32 -27.29
C THR A 101 -19.07 -14.70 -27.20
N GLU A 102 -18.45 -15.59 -26.43
CA GLU A 102 -18.92 -16.93 -26.11
C GLU A 102 -18.71 -17.23 -24.62
N ALA A 103 -19.43 -18.23 -24.12
CA ALA A 103 -19.35 -18.67 -22.72
C ALA A 103 -18.92 -20.13 -22.65
N ALA A 104 -18.23 -20.49 -21.57
CA ALA A 104 -17.93 -21.88 -21.27
C ALA A 104 -19.24 -22.67 -21.15
N THR A 105 -19.23 -23.92 -21.61
CA THR A 105 -20.35 -24.86 -21.54
C THR A 105 -20.12 -25.97 -20.53
N ARG A 106 -18.86 -26.22 -20.17
CA ARG A 106 -18.45 -27.17 -19.13
C ARG A 106 -17.09 -26.76 -18.56
N ILE A 107 -16.91 -26.96 -17.26
CA ILE A 107 -15.60 -26.83 -16.60
C ILE A 107 -15.35 -28.12 -15.81
N THR A 108 -14.23 -28.78 -16.05
CA THR A 108 -13.71 -29.82 -15.16
C THR A 108 -12.65 -29.21 -14.28
N VAL A 109 -12.90 -29.18 -12.97
CA VAL A 109 -11.98 -28.69 -11.95
C VAL A 109 -11.11 -29.84 -11.49
N ARG A 110 -9.79 -29.67 -11.45
CA ARG A 110 -8.83 -30.58 -10.82
C ARG A 110 -8.10 -29.87 -9.70
N VAL A 111 -8.40 -30.24 -8.46
CA VAL A 111 -7.91 -29.58 -7.25
C VAL A 111 -6.48 -30.06 -6.95
N GLY A 112 -5.55 -29.13 -6.71
CA GLY A 112 -4.18 -29.45 -6.34
C GLY A 112 -3.49 -30.40 -7.34
N GLN A 113 -3.74 -30.26 -8.65
CA GLN A 113 -3.15 -31.12 -9.67
C GLN A 113 -1.62 -30.99 -9.66
N GLN A 114 -0.95 -32.11 -9.42
CA GLN A 114 0.51 -32.20 -9.35
C GLN A 114 1.12 -32.53 -10.71
N ASN A 115 0.43 -33.35 -11.52
CA ASN A 115 0.88 -33.77 -12.85
C ASN A 115 -0.31 -34.29 -13.68
N ALA A 116 -0.06 -34.90 -14.84
CA ALA A 116 -1.09 -35.38 -15.77
C ALA A 116 -2.07 -36.41 -15.20
N THR A 117 -1.69 -37.13 -14.15
CA THR A 117 -2.43 -38.26 -13.57
C THR A 117 -2.67 -38.14 -12.06
N THR A 118 -2.13 -37.11 -11.41
CA THR A 118 -2.19 -36.94 -9.96
C THR A 118 -2.83 -35.60 -9.62
N TRP A 119 -3.92 -35.64 -8.86
CA TRP A 119 -4.65 -34.50 -8.30
C TRP A 119 -5.37 -34.94 -7.02
N LEU A 120 -5.74 -33.99 -6.17
CA LEU A 120 -6.38 -34.27 -4.89
C LEU A 120 -7.88 -34.59 -5.05
N ASP A 121 -8.55 -33.88 -5.96
CA ASP A 121 -9.95 -34.11 -6.30
C ASP A 121 -10.26 -33.64 -7.73
N SER A 122 -11.35 -34.14 -8.32
CA SER A 122 -11.84 -33.71 -9.62
C SER A 122 -13.35 -33.78 -9.72
N PHE A 123 -13.95 -32.72 -10.25
CA PHE A 123 -15.40 -32.65 -10.45
C PHE A 123 -15.75 -31.77 -11.64
N ASP A 124 -16.96 -31.95 -12.17
CA ASP A 124 -17.49 -31.19 -13.29
C ASP A 124 -18.48 -30.13 -12.82
N LEU A 125 -18.47 -29.00 -13.50
CA LEU A 125 -19.39 -27.88 -13.32
C LEU A 125 -20.12 -27.62 -14.64
N THR A 126 -21.34 -27.11 -14.51
CA THR A 126 -22.21 -26.65 -15.60
C THR A 126 -22.39 -25.13 -15.56
N PRO A 127 -22.93 -24.49 -16.61
CA PRO A 127 -23.13 -23.04 -16.62
C PRO A 127 -23.94 -22.47 -15.46
N ALA A 128 -24.76 -23.30 -14.78
CA ALA A 128 -25.50 -22.90 -13.59
C ALA A 128 -24.60 -22.71 -12.35
N ASP A 129 -23.38 -23.26 -12.37
CA ASP A 129 -22.50 -23.33 -11.22
C ASP A 129 -21.48 -22.19 -11.16
N TRP A 130 -21.41 -21.32 -12.18
CA TRP A 130 -20.49 -20.18 -12.18
C TRP A 130 -21.13 -18.88 -12.60
N THR A 131 -20.39 -17.79 -12.39
CA THR A 131 -20.79 -16.45 -12.84
C THR A 131 -19.54 -15.62 -13.13
N ALA A 132 -19.47 -15.04 -14.32
CA ALA A 132 -18.49 -14.01 -14.66
C ALA A 132 -18.95 -12.65 -14.12
N HIS A 133 -18.01 -11.78 -13.75
CA HIS A 133 -18.32 -10.47 -13.20
C HIS A 133 -19.18 -9.66 -14.20
N PRO A 134 -20.27 -9.00 -13.77
CA PRO A 134 -21.16 -8.28 -14.69
C PRO A 134 -20.47 -7.19 -15.51
N THR A 135 -19.49 -6.49 -14.93
CA THR A 135 -18.69 -5.50 -15.67
C THR A 135 -17.88 -6.14 -16.79
N TRP A 136 -17.29 -7.33 -16.57
CA TRP A 136 -16.58 -8.06 -17.62
C TRP A 136 -17.51 -8.44 -18.78
N VAL A 137 -18.66 -9.03 -18.47
CA VAL A 137 -19.66 -9.43 -19.46
C VAL A 137 -20.21 -8.21 -20.22
N SER A 138 -20.59 -7.15 -19.51
CA SER A 138 -21.15 -5.93 -20.12
C SER A 138 -20.13 -5.12 -20.92
N SER A 139 -18.83 -5.26 -20.62
CA SER A 139 -17.74 -4.73 -21.44
C SER A 139 -17.47 -5.56 -22.69
N ALA A 140 -18.24 -6.63 -22.95
CA ALA A 140 -18.00 -7.60 -24.00
C ALA A 140 -16.57 -8.19 -23.95
N ALA A 141 -16.16 -8.62 -22.75
CA ALA A 141 -14.85 -9.20 -22.48
C ALA A 141 -13.68 -8.26 -22.86
N THR A 142 -13.71 -7.02 -22.38
CA THR A 142 -12.63 -6.05 -22.65
C THR A 142 -12.08 -5.33 -21.42
N ASP A 143 -12.87 -5.16 -20.35
CA ASP A 143 -12.44 -4.44 -19.15
C ASP A 143 -11.60 -5.34 -18.24
N ARG A 144 -10.27 -5.24 -18.39
CA ARG A 144 -9.30 -6.00 -17.60
C ARG A 144 -9.29 -5.65 -16.12
N GLY A 145 -9.94 -4.57 -15.68
CA GLY A 145 -10.13 -4.27 -14.26
C GLY A 145 -11.16 -5.18 -13.58
N PHE A 146 -12.00 -5.85 -14.37
CA PHE A 146 -13.11 -6.67 -13.86
C PHE A 146 -13.14 -8.08 -14.44
N ASP A 147 -12.06 -8.53 -15.09
CA ASP A 147 -11.89 -9.88 -15.64
C ASP A 147 -11.83 -10.94 -14.52
N LEU A 148 -12.97 -11.15 -13.86
CA LEU A 148 -13.16 -12.02 -12.70
C LEU A 148 -14.33 -12.99 -12.93
N GLY A 149 -14.21 -14.18 -12.35
CA GLY A 149 -15.19 -15.25 -12.43
C GLY A 149 -15.22 -16.03 -11.12
N VAL A 150 -16.40 -16.47 -10.71
CA VAL A 150 -16.58 -17.28 -9.49
C VAL A 150 -17.26 -18.59 -9.85
N LEU A 151 -16.73 -19.69 -9.33
CA LEU A 151 -17.33 -21.02 -9.39
C LEU A 151 -17.90 -21.35 -8.01
N ARG A 152 -19.15 -21.81 -7.98
CA ARG A 152 -19.82 -22.36 -6.81
C ARG A 152 -19.66 -23.86 -6.85
N VAL A 153 -19.08 -24.42 -5.80
CA VAL A 153 -18.71 -25.85 -5.74
C VAL A 153 -19.22 -26.47 -4.45
N THR A 154 -19.58 -27.75 -4.51
CA THR A 154 -19.98 -28.53 -3.32
C THR A 154 -18.81 -29.26 -2.68
N THR A 155 -17.73 -29.46 -3.44
CA THR A 155 -16.50 -30.08 -2.98
C THR A 155 -15.71 -29.09 -2.13
N PRO A 156 -15.50 -29.36 -0.83
CA PRO A 156 -14.76 -28.47 0.06
C PRO A 156 -13.26 -28.42 -0.31
N PRO A 157 -12.55 -27.36 0.09
CA PRO A 157 -11.10 -27.29 -0.08
C PRO A 157 -10.39 -28.42 0.67
N PRO A 158 -9.26 -28.95 0.15
CA PRO A 158 -8.45 -29.94 0.85
C PRO A 158 -8.02 -29.43 2.23
N ALA A 159 -8.13 -30.30 3.24
CA ALA A 159 -7.89 -29.96 4.66
C ALA A 159 -8.73 -28.79 5.22
N GLY A 160 -9.75 -28.30 4.49
CA GLY A 160 -10.51 -27.11 4.88
C GLY A 160 -9.77 -25.78 4.59
N GLU A 161 -8.61 -25.84 3.94
CA GLU A 161 -7.71 -24.68 3.75
C GLU A 161 -8.00 -23.93 2.46
N PHE A 162 -8.21 -22.62 2.54
CA PHE A 162 -8.48 -21.76 1.40
C PHE A 162 -7.85 -20.38 1.59
N PHE A 163 -7.68 -19.65 0.48
CA PHE A 163 -7.09 -18.32 0.53
C PHE A 163 -8.05 -17.30 1.14
N GLN A 164 -7.51 -16.42 2.00
CA GLN A 164 -8.24 -15.25 2.46
C GLN A 164 -8.08 -14.11 1.46
N LEU A 165 -9.18 -13.46 1.10
CA LEU A 165 -9.16 -12.27 0.27
C LEU A 165 -8.96 -11.04 1.16
N ILE A 166 -8.00 -10.18 0.82
CA ILE A 166 -7.69 -8.97 1.58
C ILE A 166 -8.04 -7.71 0.81
N ASN A 167 -8.66 -6.75 1.50
CA ASN A 167 -8.74 -5.38 1.02
C ASN A 167 -7.40 -4.69 1.28
N TYR A 168 -6.51 -4.75 0.30
CA TYR A 168 -5.17 -4.21 0.40
C TYR A 168 -4.89 -3.25 -0.73
N SER A 169 -4.22 -2.14 -0.41
CA SER A 169 -3.78 -1.12 -1.37
C SER A 169 -2.27 -1.26 -1.57
N PRO A 170 -1.81 -2.17 -2.44
CA PRO A 170 -0.39 -2.39 -2.64
C PRO A 170 0.30 -1.15 -3.19
N SER A 171 1.53 -0.91 -2.74
CA SER A 171 2.45 0.00 -3.42
C SER A 171 3.18 -0.71 -4.57
N ALA A 172 3.81 0.07 -5.45
CA ALA A 172 4.94 -0.45 -6.19
C ALA A 172 5.97 -1.02 -5.19
N ASP A 173 6.63 -2.11 -5.57
CA ASP A 173 7.55 -2.92 -4.76
C ASP A 173 6.93 -3.88 -3.73
N THR A 174 5.60 -3.94 -3.58
CA THR A 174 4.95 -4.98 -2.76
C THR A 174 5.37 -6.39 -3.22
N PRO A 175 6.01 -7.22 -2.37
CA PRO A 175 6.37 -8.60 -2.72
C PRO A 175 5.15 -9.48 -2.92
N ILE A 176 5.11 -10.18 -4.05
CA ILE A 176 3.98 -11.04 -4.43
C ILE A 176 4.45 -12.35 -5.05
N ALA A 177 3.57 -13.33 -4.97
CA ALA A 177 3.69 -14.61 -5.64
C ALA A 177 2.48 -14.85 -6.54
N VAL A 178 2.71 -15.52 -7.66
CA VAL A 178 1.66 -16.01 -8.57
C VAL A 178 1.92 -17.48 -8.87
N CYS A 179 0.93 -18.33 -8.57
CA CYS A 179 1.02 -19.76 -8.78
C CYS A 179 -0.19 -20.28 -9.55
N GLY A 180 0.02 -21.06 -10.61
CA GLY A 180 -1.05 -21.66 -11.39
C GLY A 180 -0.58 -22.55 -12.52
N TYR A 181 -1.47 -22.88 -13.45
CA TYR A 181 -1.22 -23.88 -14.49
C TYR A 181 -0.89 -23.24 -15.83
N GLY A 182 0.36 -22.79 -15.97
CA GLY A 182 0.86 -22.26 -17.24
C GLY A 182 1.13 -23.35 -18.28
N SER A 183 0.88 -23.05 -19.55
CA SER A 183 1.23 -23.87 -20.70
C SER A 183 1.96 -23.05 -21.75
N ASP A 184 3.15 -23.51 -22.13
CA ASP A 184 3.91 -23.04 -23.28
C ASP A 184 5.03 -24.04 -23.58
N THR A 185 5.79 -23.78 -24.62
CA THR A 185 6.99 -24.53 -25.00
C THR A 185 8.00 -24.53 -23.84
N GLY A 186 8.28 -25.73 -23.31
CA GLY A 186 9.23 -25.91 -22.21
C GLY A 186 8.68 -25.65 -20.81
N VAL A 187 7.35 -25.62 -20.66
CA VAL A 187 6.63 -25.61 -19.37
C VAL A 187 5.65 -26.78 -19.39
N ASP A 188 5.70 -27.66 -18.37
CA ASP A 188 4.79 -28.80 -18.28
C ASP A 188 3.37 -28.31 -17.97
N SER A 189 2.54 -28.22 -19.00
CA SER A 189 1.16 -27.76 -18.87
C SER A 189 0.37 -28.49 -17.78
N GLN A 190 0.75 -29.69 -17.35
CA GLN A 190 0.07 -30.50 -16.33
C GLN A 190 0.54 -30.24 -14.89
N ARG A 191 1.48 -29.31 -14.67
CA ARG A 191 2.01 -28.95 -13.35
C ARG A 191 1.59 -27.54 -12.93
N GLN A 192 1.59 -27.30 -11.62
CA GLN A 192 1.57 -25.95 -11.09
C GLN A 192 2.93 -25.29 -11.26
N HIS A 193 2.94 -23.99 -11.55
CA HIS A 193 4.13 -23.18 -11.72
C HIS A 193 4.00 -21.92 -10.87
N LEU A 194 5.01 -21.69 -10.04
CA LEU A 194 5.11 -20.57 -9.12
C LEU A 194 6.23 -19.64 -9.58
N ASP A 195 5.97 -18.34 -9.58
CA ASP A 195 7.01 -17.32 -9.58
C ASP A 195 6.77 -16.31 -8.46
N ILE A 196 7.83 -15.66 -8.01
CA ILE A 196 7.83 -14.71 -6.89
C ILE A 196 8.65 -13.49 -7.31
N ASP A 197 8.06 -12.31 -7.17
CA ASP A 197 8.73 -11.04 -7.41
C ASP A 197 7.97 -9.95 -6.63
N ARG A 198 7.78 -8.77 -7.23
CA ARG A 198 7.02 -7.66 -6.67
C ARG A 198 6.17 -6.96 -7.72
N ILE A 199 5.22 -6.17 -7.22
CA ILE A 199 4.41 -5.26 -8.04
C ILE A 199 5.29 -4.16 -8.61
N ARG A 200 5.11 -3.84 -9.89
CA ARG A 200 5.83 -2.76 -10.60
C ARG A 200 4.97 -1.52 -10.78
N ALA A 201 3.67 -1.70 -10.96
CA ALA A 201 2.75 -0.58 -11.12
C ALA A 201 1.34 -0.93 -10.67
N ILE A 202 0.63 0.09 -10.20
CA ILE A 202 -0.82 0.09 -10.04
C ILE A 202 -1.40 0.85 -11.21
N SER A 203 -2.27 0.19 -11.98
CA SER A 203 -2.79 0.73 -13.23
C SER A 203 -4.31 0.71 -13.27
N ASN A 204 -4.89 1.29 -14.33
CA ASN A 204 -6.33 1.37 -14.54
C ASN A 204 -7.09 1.94 -13.31
N ASN A 205 -6.62 3.08 -12.80
CA ASN A 205 -7.20 3.77 -11.62
C ASN A 205 -7.27 2.90 -10.36
N GLY A 206 -6.33 1.98 -10.16
CA GLY A 206 -6.33 1.09 -9.00
C GLY A 206 -7.07 -0.22 -9.21
N GLU A 207 -7.57 -0.51 -10.41
CA GLU A 207 -8.26 -1.77 -10.68
C GLU A 207 -7.30 -2.91 -11.04
N ASN A 208 -6.04 -2.58 -11.38
CA ASN A 208 -5.04 -3.54 -11.86
C ASN A 208 -3.70 -3.39 -11.14
N VAL A 209 -3.03 -4.54 -10.99
CA VAL A 209 -1.64 -4.65 -10.53
C VAL A 209 -0.80 -5.25 -11.66
N ASP A 210 0.31 -4.59 -11.98
CA ASP A 210 1.22 -5.03 -13.05
C ASP A 210 2.57 -5.45 -12.45
N TYR A 211 3.15 -6.54 -12.94
CA TYR A 211 4.30 -7.20 -12.33
C TYR A 211 5.17 -7.99 -13.32
N ASN A 212 6.44 -8.23 -12.98
CA ASN A 212 7.43 -8.95 -13.82
C ASN A 212 7.56 -10.44 -13.44
N LEU A 213 6.49 -11.04 -12.94
CA LEU A 213 6.44 -12.48 -12.67
C LEU A 213 6.20 -13.25 -13.98
N GLN A 214 6.83 -14.41 -14.12
CA GLN A 214 6.59 -15.37 -15.19
C GLN A 214 5.18 -15.94 -15.08
N THR A 215 4.42 -15.79 -16.15
CA THR A 215 3.17 -16.51 -16.38
C THR A 215 3.10 -16.95 -17.84
N ARG A 216 2.24 -17.90 -18.16
CA ARG A 216 1.96 -18.42 -19.50
C ARG A 216 0.46 -18.59 -19.72
N GLY A 217 0.05 -18.89 -20.95
CA GLY A 217 -1.35 -19.21 -21.24
C GLY A 217 -1.81 -20.36 -20.36
N GLY A 218 -2.93 -20.19 -19.64
CA GLY A 218 -3.40 -21.14 -18.62
C GLY A 218 -3.22 -20.65 -17.17
N ASN A 219 -2.28 -19.73 -16.91
CA ASN A 219 -2.22 -19.05 -15.61
C ASN A 219 -3.40 -18.09 -15.38
N SER A 220 -4.21 -17.82 -16.41
CA SER A 220 -5.46 -17.09 -16.32
C SER A 220 -6.31 -17.54 -15.13
N GLY A 221 -6.50 -16.66 -14.15
CA GLY A 221 -7.24 -16.93 -12.91
C GLY A 221 -6.39 -17.37 -11.71
N SER A 222 -5.05 -17.38 -11.83
CA SER A 222 -4.14 -17.68 -10.72
C SER A 222 -4.26 -16.65 -9.59
N PRO A 223 -4.15 -17.04 -8.31
CA PRO A 223 -4.09 -16.09 -7.21
C PRO A 223 -2.82 -15.24 -7.31
N VAL A 224 -2.97 -13.94 -7.00
CA VAL A 224 -1.87 -13.01 -6.74
C VAL A 224 -1.87 -12.76 -5.23
N PHE A 225 -0.93 -13.38 -4.51
CA PHE A 225 -0.90 -13.35 -3.04
C PHE A 225 0.38 -12.72 -2.50
N ALA A 226 0.29 -12.16 -1.30
CA ALA A 226 1.43 -11.53 -0.65
C ALA A 226 2.50 -12.58 -0.34
N HIS A 227 3.76 -12.24 -0.62
CA HIS A 227 4.91 -13.06 -0.24
C HIS A 227 5.62 -12.41 0.95
N PHE A 228 5.31 -12.86 2.16
CA PHE A 228 6.04 -12.42 3.35
C PHE A 228 7.32 -13.26 3.49
N THR A 229 8.48 -12.62 3.39
CA THR A 229 9.73 -13.27 3.81
C THR A 229 9.80 -13.24 5.33
N LYS A 230 10.40 -14.29 5.93
CA LYS A 230 10.63 -14.40 7.39
C LYS A 230 11.40 -13.21 7.98
N GLU A 231 12.10 -12.45 7.16
CA GLU A 231 12.84 -11.25 7.55
C GLU A 231 11.95 -10.01 7.64
N SER A 232 10.80 -9.98 6.95
CA SER A 232 9.82 -8.88 6.96
C SER A 232 8.74 -9.03 8.04
N ALA A 233 8.69 -10.18 8.73
CA ALA A 233 7.73 -10.46 9.80
C ALA A 233 8.51 -10.91 11.03
N GLY A 234 8.75 -10.01 11.98
CA GLY A 234 9.45 -10.25 13.25
C GLY A 234 8.75 -11.22 14.23
N GLY A 235 8.05 -12.23 13.72
CA GLY A 235 7.29 -13.20 14.50
C GLY A 235 6.12 -13.76 13.69
N GLU A 236 6.02 -15.09 13.65
CA GLU A 236 4.95 -15.94 13.08
C GLU A 236 4.46 -15.65 11.64
N MET A 237 4.53 -16.67 10.77
CA MET A 237 3.85 -16.63 9.48
C MET A 237 2.35 -16.44 9.72
N PRO A 238 1.65 -15.54 9.00
CA PRO A 238 0.21 -15.36 9.19
C PRO A 238 -0.52 -16.71 9.01
N GLU A 239 -1.53 -16.96 9.85
CA GLU A 239 -2.30 -18.22 9.84
C GLU A 239 -2.91 -18.54 8.47
N THR A 240 -3.03 -17.54 7.57
CA THR A 240 -3.47 -17.72 6.19
C THR A 240 -2.66 -16.86 5.22
N ILE A 241 -2.59 -17.29 3.95
CA ILE A 241 -1.90 -16.56 2.88
C ILE A 241 -2.90 -15.60 2.22
N PRO A 242 -2.70 -14.28 2.31
CA PRO A 242 -3.68 -13.33 1.83
C PRO A 242 -3.52 -13.06 0.33
N VAL A 243 -4.64 -13.09 -0.40
CA VAL A 243 -4.75 -12.82 -1.83
C VAL A 243 -5.23 -11.40 -2.04
N MET A 244 -4.47 -10.63 -2.82
CA MET A 244 -4.80 -9.25 -3.19
C MET A 244 -5.31 -9.14 -4.64
N GLY A 245 -5.13 -10.18 -5.46
CA GLY A 245 -5.48 -10.11 -6.88
C GLY A 245 -5.68 -11.45 -7.57
N VAL A 246 -6.10 -11.38 -8.84
CA VAL A 246 -6.27 -12.53 -9.74
C VAL A 246 -5.52 -12.25 -11.03
N HIS A 247 -4.63 -13.14 -11.47
CA HIS A 247 -3.89 -12.98 -12.74
C HIS A 247 -4.85 -13.09 -13.93
N VAL A 248 -4.72 -12.19 -14.92
CA VAL A 248 -5.67 -12.13 -16.06
C VAL A 248 -5.03 -11.98 -17.43
N ALA A 249 -3.85 -11.37 -17.55
CA ALA A 249 -3.29 -11.07 -18.86
C ALA A 249 -1.78 -10.80 -18.81
N GLY A 250 -1.12 -10.92 -19.96
CA GLY A 250 0.10 -10.15 -20.22
C GLY A 250 -0.24 -8.70 -20.53
N GLU A 251 0.51 -7.76 -19.98
CA GLU A 251 0.35 -6.33 -20.22
C GLU A 251 1.34 -5.79 -21.26
N SER A 252 2.62 -6.15 -21.12
CA SER A 252 3.67 -5.72 -22.03
C SER A 252 4.64 -6.87 -22.31
N THR A 253 5.74 -6.61 -23.00
CA THR A 253 6.84 -7.59 -23.14
C THR A 253 7.55 -7.87 -21.81
N THR A 254 7.40 -7.01 -20.82
CA THR A 254 8.07 -7.08 -19.52
C THR A 254 7.09 -7.23 -18.36
N LEU A 255 5.79 -7.02 -18.56
CA LEU A 255 4.82 -7.02 -17.47
C LEU A 255 3.65 -7.95 -17.77
N ASN A 256 3.25 -8.65 -16.72
CA ASN A 256 1.99 -9.35 -16.57
C ASN A 256 1.06 -8.55 -15.67
N ARG A 257 -0.23 -8.87 -15.71
CA ARG A 257 -1.30 -8.13 -15.04
C ARG A 257 -2.22 -9.03 -14.25
N GLY A 258 -2.59 -8.57 -13.07
CA GLY A 258 -3.73 -9.04 -12.30
C GLY A 258 -4.82 -7.99 -12.14
N VAL A 259 -6.03 -8.46 -11.85
CA VAL A 259 -7.11 -7.65 -11.28
C VAL A 259 -6.81 -7.46 -9.80
N LEU A 260 -6.78 -6.22 -9.31
CA LEU A 260 -6.73 -5.94 -7.87
C LEU A 260 -8.12 -6.17 -7.25
N LEU A 261 -8.17 -6.87 -6.12
CA LEU A 261 -9.40 -7.15 -5.38
C LEU A 261 -9.76 -5.97 -4.47
N SER A 262 -10.58 -5.06 -5.00
CA SER A 262 -11.26 -4.05 -4.20
C SER A 262 -12.37 -4.68 -3.32
N PRO A 263 -12.85 -3.99 -2.28
CA PRO A 263 -13.92 -4.49 -1.41
C PRO A 263 -15.14 -5.00 -2.19
N ASP A 264 -15.59 -4.27 -3.20
CA ASP A 264 -16.76 -4.66 -4.01
C ASP A 264 -16.54 -5.98 -4.77
N LYS A 265 -15.30 -6.21 -5.25
CA LYS A 265 -14.94 -7.44 -5.95
C LYS A 265 -14.85 -8.62 -4.98
N ILE A 266 -14.34 -8.38 -3.77
CA ILE A 266 -14.28 -9.36 -2.68
C ILE A 266 -15.71 -9.78 -2.28
N ASP A 267 -16.58 -8.80 -2.02
CA ASP A 267 -17.97 -9.04 -1.64
C ASP A 267 -18.74 -9.80 -2.72
N TRP A 268 -18.55 -9.42 -4.00
CA TRP A 268 -19.14 -10.15 -5.11
C TRP A 268 -18.62 -11.59 -5.21
N ALA A 269 -17.31 -11.80 -5.00
CA ALA A 269 -16.69 -13.11 -5.06
C ALA A 269 -17.17 -14.03 -3.93
N LEU A 270 -17.12 -13.56 -2.68
CA LEU A 270 -17.60 -14.25 -1.49
C LEU A 270 -19.13 -14.43 -1.49
N GLY A 271 -19.85 -13.56 -2.21
CA GLY A 271 -21.28 -13.70 -2.50
C GLY A 271 -21.62 -14.83 -3.48
N GLY A 272 -20.63 -15.52 -4.04
CA GLY A 272 -20.81 -16.59 -5.01
C GLY A 272 -21.13 -16.07 -6.42
N GLY A 273 -20.71 -14.85 -6.75
CA GLY A 273 -20.98 -14.21 -8.03
C GLY A 273 -22.42 -13.72 -8.21
N ILE A 274 -23.28 -13.88 -7.20
CA ILE A 274 -24.65 -13.38 -7.20
C ILE A 274 -24.60 -11.91 -6.82
N SER A 275 -24.75 -11.01 -7.80
CA SER A 275 -25.16 -9.64 -7.53
C SER A 275 -26.47 -9.71 -6.76
N SER A 276 -26.51 -9.23 -5.52
CA SER A 276 -27.66 -9.41 -4.63
C SER A 276 -28.94 -8.83 -5.23
N VAL A 277 -29.76 -9.71 -5.82
CA VAL A 277 -31.20 -9.52 -5.96
C VAL A 277 -31.86 -10.51 -5.00
N SER A 278 -32.11 -10.01 -3.77
CA SER A 278 -33.18 -10.35 -2.82
C SER A 278 -33.29 -11.74 -2.18
N ALA A 279 -33.45 -11.76 -0.84
CA ALA A 279 -33.71 -12.93 -0.01
C ALA A 279 -35.10 -13.55 -0.27
N PHE A 280 -35.14 -14.88 -0.39
CA PHE A 280 -36.34 -15.68 -0.21
C PHE A 280 -36.72 -15.73 1.29
N SER A 281 -37.97 -15.39 1.60
CA SER A 281 -38.61 -15.61 2.90
C SER A 281 -39.16 -17.04 2.96
N LEU A 282 -38.67 -17.86 3.89
CA LEU A 282 -39.30 -19.12 4.31
C LEU A 282 -39.95 -18.92 5.68
N SER A 283 -41.25 -18.69 5.69
CA SER A 283 -42.10 -18.85 6.86
C SER A 283 -42.79 -20.21 6.79
N ALA A 284 -42.25 -21.19 7.52
CA ALA A 284 -42.95 -22.43 7.82
C ALA A 284 -43.18 -22.50 9.34
N ARG A 285 -44.43 -22.29 9.75
CA ARG A 285 -44.95 -22.67 11.07
C ARG A 285 -45.08 -24.20 11.16
N PRO A 286 -45.02 -24.76 12.38
CA PRO A 286 -46.21 -25.43 12.88
C PRO A 286 -46.51 -25.20 14.38
N GLY A 287 -47.80 -24.92 14.66
CA GLY A 287 -48.61 -25.49 15.74
C GLY A 287 -48.29 -25.22 17.23
N SER A 288 -49.18 -24.49 17.91
CA SER A 288 -49.79 -25.00 19.15
C SER A 288 -51.21 -24.47 19.35
N LEU A 289 -52.07 -25.38 19.81
CA LEU A 289 -53.51 -25.29 20.04
C LEU A 289 -53.92 -24.34 21.18
N GLY A 290 -55.16 -23.84 21.13
CA GLY A 290 -55.94 -23.55 22.33
C GLY A 290 -56.97 -22.42 22.20
N GLY A 291 -58.27 -22.77 22.15
CA GLY A 291 -59.36 -21.90 22.64
C GLY A 291 -60.44 -21.51 21.62
N LEU A 292 -61.57 -22.23 21.67
CA LEU A 292 -62.85 -22.04 20.96
C LEU A 292 -63.66 -20.81 21.51
N PRO A 293 -64.95 -20.60 21.16
CA PRO A 293 -65.47 -19.95 19.94
C PRO A 293 -66.52 -18.85 20.26
N LEU A 294 -67.01 -18.06 19.29
CA LEU A 294 -68.44 -17.70 19.23
C LEU A 294 -68.85 -17.07 17.88
N ALA A 295 -70.06 -17.43 17.47
CA ALA A 295 -70.74 -17.14 16.21
C ALA A 295 -71.15 -15.67 16.01
N ARG A 296 -71.47 -15.26 14.76
CA ARG A 296 -72.85 -14.92 14.29
C ARG A 296 -72.85 -14.33 12.85
N ARG A 297 -73.92 -14.66 12.12
CA ARG A 297 -74.42 -14.19 10.79
C ARG A 297 -74.31 -12.65 10.58
N THR A 298 -74.31 -12.07 9.36
CA THR A 298 -75.43 -11.99 8.38
C THR A 298 -75.09 -11.34 7.01
N ARG A 299 -75.91 -11.73 6.01
CA ARG A 299 -76.26 -11.26 4.64
C ARG A 299 -76.43 -9.74 4.36
N GLY A 300 -76.30 -9.40 3.06
CA GLY A 300 -77.05 -8.35 2.29
C GLY A 300 -76.30 -7.88 1.02
N SER A 301 -76.56 -8.39 -0.20
CA SER A 301 -77.48 -7.90 -1.28
C SER A 301 -77.16 -6.48 -1.80
N LEU A 302 -76.65 -6.26 -3.03
CA LEU A 302 -77.23 -6.33 -4.40
C LEU A 302 -77.47 -4.91 -5.00
N GLY A 303 -77.10 -4.74 -6.28
CA GLY A 303 -77.53 -3.66 -7.19
C GLY A 303 -76.39 -2.76 -7.66
N GLY A 304 -76.15 -2.49 -8.95
CA GLY A 304 -76.84 -2.82 -10.19
C GLY A 304 -76.01 -2.29 -11.39
N LEU A 305 -76.08 -3.00 -12.50
CA LEU A 305 -75.64 -2.64 -13.87
C LEU A 305 -76.72 -1.74 -14.54
N PRO A 306 -76.47 -0.94 -15.62
CA PRO A 306 -76.16 -1.51 -16.95
C PRO A 306 -75.37 -0.69 -18.01
N LEU A 307 -74.67 -1.46 -18.85
CA LEU A 307 -74.58 -1.48 -20.34
C LEU A 307 -74.08 -0.27 -21.18
N GLY A 308 -73.04 -0.53 -21.99
CA GLY A 308 -72.76 0.11 -23.28
C GLY A 308 -71.47 -0.44 -23.94
N PRO A 309 -71.37 -0.62 -25.28
CA PRO A 309 -70.72 -1.81 -25.87
C PRO A 309 -69.40 -1.61 -26.65
N ALA A 310 -68.72 -2.75 -26.83
CA ALA A 310 -67.82 -3.17 -27.93
C ALA A 310 -66.44 -2.48 -28.13
N SER A 311 -65.36 -3.21 -27.84
CA SER A 311 -64.45 -3.78 -28.86
C SER A 311 -63.12 -4.29 -28.26
N GLY A 312 -62.67 -5.48 -28.70
CA GLY A 312 -61.26 -5.88 -28.79
C GLY A 312 -60.47 -6.23 -27.51
N THR A 313 -60.29 -7.51 -27.23
CA THR A 313 -59.18 -8.07 -26.41
C THR A 313 -57.86 -8.13 -27.21
N PRO A 314 -56.67 -8.36 -26.59
CA PRO A 314 -56.07 -7.79 -25.36
C PRO A 314 -54.57 -7.38 -25.58
N MET A 315 -53.85 -7.01 -24.50
CA MET A 315 -52.43 -6.58 -24.34
C MET A 315 -52.27 -5.05 -24.18
N LEU A 316 -51.52 -4.48 -23.23
CA LEU A 316 -50.33 -4.91 -22.48
C LEU A 316 -50.48 -4.71 -20.96
N ARG A 317 -49.91 -5.64 -20.20
CA ARG A 317 -49.50 -5.44 -18.80
C ARG A 317 -48.38 -4.40 -18.73
N THR A 318 -48.66 -3.23 -18.18
CA THR A 318 -47.67 -2.45 -17.44
C THR A 318 -47.76 -2.85 -15.97
N LEU A 319 -47.13 -3.99 -15.63
CA LEU A 319 -46.80 -4.29 -14.25
C LEU A 319 -45.65 -3.35 -13.85
N SER A 320 -45.99 -2.31 -13.09
CA SER A 320 -45.05 -1.53 -12.32
C SER A 320 -44.33 -2.46 -11.35
N TRP A 321 -43.03 -2.64 -11.57
CA TRP A 321 -42.16 -3.30 -10.62
C TRP A 321 -42.02 -2.39 -9.39
N ALA A 322 -42.82 -2.65 -8.36
CA ALA A 322 -42.57 -2.12 -7.03
C ALA A 322 -41.21 -2.64 -6.56
N ARG A 323 -40.24 -1.73 -6.37
CA ARG A 323 -38.90 -2.04 -5.90
C ARG A 323 -38.98 -2.58 -4.47
N PRO A 324 -38.34 -3.72 -4.15
CA PRO A 324 -38.28 -4.22 -2.79
C PRO A 324 -37.40 -3.29 -1.92
N LEU A 325 -37.85 -3.10 -0.67
CA LEU A 325 -37.33 -2.15 0.33
C LEU A 325 -35.80 -2.14 0.43
N GLU A 326 -35.21 -1.01 0.09
CA GLU A 326 -33.78 -0.74 0.14
C GLU A 326 -33.35 -0.58 1.62
N ARG A 327 -32.41 -1.40 2.11
CA ARG A 327 -31.85 -1.26 3.47
C ARG A 327 -31.00 0.01 3.58
N ALA A 328 -30.94 0.60 4.77
CA ALA A 328 -30.01 1.68 5.08
C ALA A 328 -28.57 1.15 5.05
N TRP A 329 -27.64 1.89 4.46
CA TRP A 329 -26.21 1.55 4.46
C TRP A 329 -25.37 2.81 4.61
N ILE A 330 -24.15 2.71 5.14
CA ILE A 330 -23.29 3.87 5.42
C ILE A 330 -22.25 4.01 4.31
N VAL A 331 -22.23 5.16 3.63
CA VAL A 331 -21.20 5.54 2.66
C VAL A 331 -20.32 6.59 3.30
N ILE A 332 -19.00 6.44 3.29
CA ILE A 332 -18.13 7.57 3.61
C ILE A 332 -18.29 8.63 2.52
N ASP A 333 -18.37 9.90 2.89
CA ASP A 333 -18.41 10.99 1.92
C ASP A 333 -17.02 11.16 1.28
N GLN A 334 -16.87 10.52 0.13
CA GLN A 334 -15.62 10.40 -0.62
C GLN A 334 -15.44 11.61 -1.54
N THR A 335 -14.27 12.23 -1.46
CA THR A 335 -13.74 13.05 -2.56
C THR A 335 -13.01 12.12 -3.54
N GLY A 336 -13.76 11.37 -4.35
CA GLY A 336 -13.27 10.77 -5.60
C GLY A 336 -12.52 9.44 -5.59
N SER A 337 -12.07 8.88 -4.46
CA SER A 337 -11.13 7.72 -4.45
C SER A 337 -11.56 6.47 -3.66
N GLY A 338 -12.85 6.18 -3.49
CA GLY A 338 -13.28 4.86 -3.00
C GLY A 338 -13.12 4.61 -1.48
N GLY A 339 -12.56 5.54 -0.70
CA GLY A 339 -12.43 5.44 0.76
C GLY A 339 -12.25 6.79 1.46
N MET A 340 -12.19 6.80 2.81
CA MET A 340 -11.77 8.00 3.55
C MET A 340 -10.33 8.33 3.14
N SER A 341 -10.04 9.56 2.71
CA SER A 341 -8.67 9.91 2.29
C SER A 341 -7.68 9.75 3.43
N VAL A 342 -6.41 9.46 3.12
CA VAL A 342 -5.31 9.45 4.09
C VAL A 342 -5.33 10.72 4.93
N ALA A 343 -5.45 11.89 4.28
CA ALA A 343 -5.56 13.17 4.96
C ALA A 343 -6.71 13.22 6.00
N LYS A 344 -7.88 12.65 5.71
CA LYS A 344 -8.99 12.62 6.68
C LYS A 344 -8.71 11.65 7.84
N ARG A 345 -8.12 10.48 7.57
CA ARG A 345 -7.78 9.46 8.58
C ARG A 345 -6.67 9.91 9.53
N THR A 346 -5.81 10.81 9.09
CA THR A 346 -4.56 11.22 9.77
C THR A 346 -4.53 12.70 10.16
N PHE A 347 -5.69 13.35 10.26
CA PHE A 347 -5.80 14.76 10.68
C PHE A 347 -4.93 15.70 9.82
N GLY A 348 -5.07 15.59 8.51
CA GLY A 348 -4.43 16.47 7.53
C GLY A 348 -2.94 16.23 7.36
N HIS A 349 -2.45 14.99 7.52
CA HIS A 349 -1.02 14.68 7.45
C HIS A 349 -0.31 15.14 6.16
N PRO A 350 -0.86 14.92 4.95
CA PRO A 350 -0.19 15.37 3.72
C PRO A 350 0.00 16.89 3.65
N THR A 351 -0.79 17.66 4.40
CA THR A 351 -0.71 19.13 4.47
C THR A 351 -0.07 19.61 5.77
N HIS A 352 0.37 18.71 6.64
CA HIS A 352 0.81 18.99 8.01
C HIS A 352 -0.13 19.94 8.76
N ASP A 353 -1.45 19.70 8.67
CA ASP A 353 -2.41 20.53 9.39
C ASP A 353 -2.13 20.48 10.89
N LEU A 354 -1.83 21.64 11.47
CA LEU A 354 -1.53 21.80 12.89
C LEU A 354 -2.81 21.84 13.72
N SER A 355 -4.01 21.87 13.13
CA SER A 355 -5.26 22.05 13.85
C SER A 355 -5.57 20.95 14.85
N GLY A 356 -5.00 19.74 14.68
CA GLY A 356 -5.35 18.56 15.47
C GLY A 356 -6.81 18.14 15.29
N LYS A 357 -7.45 18.59 14.21
CA LYS A 357 -8.85 18.30 13.91
C LYS A 357 -9.01 17.63 12.56
N THR A 358 -10.03 16.78 12.45
CA THR A 358 -10.47 16.23 11.16
C THR A 358 -11.98 16.15 11.14
N LYS A 359 -12.57 16.37 9.95
CA LYS A 359 -14.00 16.25 9.75
C LYS A 359 -14.28 14.99 8.96
N VAL A 360 -15.09 14.12 9.55
CA VAL A 360 -15.58 12.90 8.92
C VAL A 360 -17.06 13.09 8.61
N SER A 361 -17.48 12.64 7.42
CA SER A 361 -18.88 12.63 7.02
C SER A 361 -19.22 11.31 6.34
N VAL A 362 -20.48 10.92 6.52
CA VAL A 362 -21.10 9.79 5.85
C VAL A 362 -22.35 10.24 5.11
N ARG A 363 -22.78 9.44 4.15
CA ARG A 363 -24.13 9.48 3.60
C ARG A 363 -24.81 8.19 4.00
N VAL A 364 -26.10 8.25 4.30
CA VAL A 364 -26.87 7.06 4.64
C VAL A 364 -28.07 6.96 3.71
N PRO A 365 -27.88 6.41 2.49
CA PRO A 365 -28.98 6.12 1.60
C PRO A 365 -29.97 5.19 2.32
N ASN A 366 -31.26 5.44 2.12
CA ASN A 366 -32.35 4.65 2.70
C ASN A 366 -32.37 4.60 4.23
N MET A 367 -31.86 5.64 4.89
CA MET A 367 -32.05 5.83 6.33
C MET A 367 -33.54 5.69 6.66
N PRO A 368 -33.94 4.87 7.66
CA PRO A 368 -35.34 4.69 8.01
C PRO A 368 -35.98 6.03 8.37
N SER A 369 -37.28 6.19 8.10
CA SER A 369 -38.02 7.39 8.52
C SER A 369 -37.90 7.58 10.03
N GLY A 370 -37.46 8.76 10.46
CA GLY A 370 -37.16 9.06 11.87
C GLY A 370 -35.86 8.43 12.40
N GLY A 371 -35.07 7.78 11.54
CA GLY A 371 -33.74 7.26 11.88
C GLY A 371 -32.69 8.37 12.01
N SER A 372 -31.56 8.02 12.61
CA SER A 372 -30.46 8.96 12.88
C SER A 372 -29.09 8.29 12.73
N VAL A 373 -28.05 9.10 12.56
CA VAL A 373 -26.66 8.66 12.62
C VAL A 373 -26.10 8.96 14.00
N ARG A 374 -25.42 7.98 14.58
CA ARG A 374 -24.70 8.09 15.85
C ARG A 374 -23.24 7.73 15.64
N TRP A 375 -22.38 8.59 16.15
CA TRP A 375 -20.93 8.38 16.16
C TRP A 375 -20.47 8.01 17.56
N ASN A 376 -19.52 7.09 17.62
CA ASN A 376 -19.01 6.53 18.86
C ASN A 376 -17.51 6.22 18.75
N ILE A 377 -16.80 6.34 19.86
CA ILE A 377 -15.45 5.78 20.03
C ILE A 377 -15.60 4.61 21.02
N PRO A 378 -15.32 3.36 20.60
CA PRO A 378 -15.90 2.17 21.24
C PRO A 378 -15.47 1.92 22.69
N ASP A 379 -14.25 2.28 23.07
CA ASP A 379 -13.68 2.02 24.40
C ASP A 379 -12.88 3.22 24.91
N ASP A 380 -12.42 3.11 26.17
CA ASP A 380 -11.73 4.20 26.84
C ASP A 380 -10.31 4.41 26.33
N ASP A 381 -9.61 3.36 25.85
CA ASP A 381 -8.30 3.49 25.22
C ASP A 381 -8.40 4.39 23.98
N HIS A 382 -9.33 4.09 23.07
CA HIS A 382 -9.53 4.92 21.89
C HIS A 382 -10.02 6.34 22.22
N LYS A 383 -10.81 6.52 23.28
CA LYS A 383 -11.26 7.86 23.74
C LYS A 383 -10.13 8.70 24.32
N THR A 384 -9.04 8.09 24.81
CA THR A 384 -7.86 8.86 25.21
C THR A 384 -7.19 9.55 24.02
N ARG A 385 -7.36 8.99 22.81
CA ARG A 385 -6.68 9.45 21.58
C ARG A 385 -7.48 10.45 20.77
N ALA A 386 -8.82 10.38 20.82
CA ALA A 386 -9.67 11.37 20.18
C ALA A 386 -11.02 11.54 20.88
N ILE A 387 -11.64 12.71 20.64
CA ILE A 387 -12.97 13.07 21.10
C ILE A 387 -13.77 13.74 19.99
N PHE A 388 -15.11 13.68 20.05
CA PHE A 388 -15.95 14.44 19.14
C PHE A 388 -16.11 15.89 19.61
N GLU A 389 -16.13 16.82 18.65
CA GLU A 389 -16.51 18.20 18.87
C GLU A 389 -18.00 18.37 18.56
N THR A 390 -18.82 18.48 19.61
CA THR A 390 -20.26 18.70 19.51
C THR A 390 -20.61 20.05 20.16
N GLY A 391 -20.98 21.04 19.35
CA GLY A 391 -21.32 22.38 19.85
C GLY A 391 -20.17 23.07 20.60
N GLY A 392 -18.92 22.78 20.22
CA GLY A 392 -17.71 23.32 20.86
C GLY A 392 -17.20 22.52 22.07
N ASN A 393 -18.02 21.59 22.59
CA ASN A 393 -17.68 20.75 23.74
C ASN A 393 -17.17 19.37 23.31
N ALA A 394 -16.29 18.81 24.14
CA ALA A 394 -15.77 17.45 24.01
C ALA A 394 -16.82 16.42 24.42
N THR A 395 -17.13 15.45 23.55
CA THR A 395 -18.02 14.34 23.89
C THR A 395 -17.50 13.01 23.35
N ALA A 396 -17.69 11.91 24.11
CA ALA A 396 -17.34 10.55 23.68
C ALA A 396 -18.29 9.97 22.61
N HIS A 397 -19.44 10.61 22.42
CA HIS A 397 -20.43 10.26 21.41
C HIS A 397 -20.98 11.54 20.78
N SER A 398 -21.41 11.45 19.54
CA SER A 398 -22.17 12.52 18.88
C SER A 398 -23.47 11.95 18.33
N THR A 399 -24.58 12.57 18.69
CA THR A 399 -25.93 12.20 18.24
C THR A 399 -26.49 13.28 17.32
N GLY A 400 -26.91 12.90 16.11
CA GLY A 400 -27.74 13.77 15.27
C GLY A 400 -27.03 14.47 14.11
N GLY A 401 -26.05 13.82 13.47
CA GLY A 401 -25.41 14.36 12.27
C GLY A 401 -24.77 13.30 11.39
N THR A 402 -24.89 13.46 10.07
CA THR A 402 -24.14 12.69 9.08
C THR A 402 -22.66 13.09 9.01
N SER A 403 -22.22 14.02 9.87
CA SER A 403 -20.84 14.45 9.96
C SER A 403 -20.47 14.81 11.38
N VAL A 404 -19.22 14.52 11.75
CA VAL A 404 -18.61 14.86 13.03
C VAL A 404 -17.22 15.43 12.80
N THR A 405 -16.82 16.34 13.70
CA THR A 405 -15.44 16.78 13.79
C THR A 405 -14.80 16.05 14.96
N LEU A 406 -13.64 15.45 14.73
CA LEU A 406 -12.80 14.82 15.74
C LEU A 406 -11.69 15.77 16.14
N ARG A 407 -11.31 15.73 17.41
CA ARG A 407 -10.12 16.39 17.95
C ARG A 407 -9.18 15.33 18.50
N SER A 408 -7.90 15.49 18.20
CA SER A 408 -6.81 14.68 18.74
C SER A 408 -6.62 14.99 20.22
N THR A 409 -6.36 13.99 21.06
CA THR A 409 -6.08 14.17 22.50
C THR A 409 -4.83 13.42 22.95
N ALA A 410 -4.56 12.26 22.36
CA ALA A 410 -3.32 11.49 22.49
C ALA A 410 -2.95 10.94 21.10
N ALA A 411 -1.66 10.64 20.88
CA ALA A 411 -1.19 10.17 19.59
C ALA A 411 -1.54 8.69 19.31
N GLY A 412 -1.52 8.32 18.03
CA GLY A 412 -1.63 6.93 17.58
C GLY A 412 -3.02 6.47 17.14
N PRO A 413 -3.16 5.17 16.84
CA PRO A 413 -4.33 4.63 16.17
C PRO A 413 -5.56 4.56 17.08
N PHE A 414 -6.75 4.85 16.54
CA PHE A 414 -8.01 4.68 17.23
C PHE A 414 -9.16 4.32 16.30
N ALA A 415 -10.18 3.67 16.85
CA ALA A 415 -11.40 3.32 16.12
C ALA A 415 -12.52 4.36 16.29
N VAL A 416 -13.29 4.57 15.24
CA VAL A 416 -14.52 5.37 15.23
C VAL A 416 -15.65 4.54 14.64
N ASP A 417 -16.69 4.31 15.42
CA ASP A 417 -17.91 3.66 14.96
C ASP A 417 -18.92 4.70 14.46
N CYS A 418 -19.49 4.44 13.28
CA CYS A 418 -20.65 5.11 12.75
C CYS A 418 -21.81 4.13 12.72
N MET A 419 -22.89 4.43 13.45
CA MET A 419 -24.09 3.61 13.52
C MET A 419 -25.28 4.35 12.91
N VAL A 420 -26.11 3.63 12.15
CA VAL A 420 -27.46 4.09 11.81
C VAL A 420 -28.42 3.52 12.82
N LYS A 421 -29.22 4.38 13.42
CA LYS A 421 -30.29 4.04 14.35
C LYS A 421 -31.65 4.23 13.67
N ASP A 422 -32.59 3.34 13.92
CA ASP A 422 -34.00 3.57 13.57
C ASP A 422 -34.68 4.55 14.55
N SER A 423 -35.96 4.85 14.32
CA SER A 423 -36.76 5.74 15.18
C SER A 423 -36.99 5.17 16.59
N GLY A 424 -36.78 3.87 16.80
CA GLY A 424 -36.81 3.21 18.11
C GLY A 424 -35.44 3.20 18.81
N GLY A 425 -34.39 3.72 18.18
CA GLY A 425 -33.03 3.75 18.72
C GLY A 425 -32.21 2.46 18.49
N SER A 426 -32.75 1.48 17.78
CA SER A 426 -32.05 0.22 17.47
C SER A 426 -31.03 0.44 16.35
N THR A 427 -29.85 -0.19 16.45
CA THR A 427 -28.86 -0.16 15.36
C THR A 427 -29.38 -0.97 14.19
N VAL A 428 -29.53 -0.33 13.03
CA VAL A 428 -29.88 -0.99 11.76
C VAL A 428 -28.66 -1.26 10.89
N GLU A 429 -27.60 -0.45 11.04
CA GLU A 429 -26.33 -0.57 10.32
C GLU A 429 -25.19 -0.01 11.17
N SER A 430 -23.97 -0.55 11.05
CA SER A 430 -22.80 -0.02 11.77
C SER A 430 -21.50 -0.29 11.02
N ASN A 431 -20.68 0.74 10.84
CA ASN A 431 -19.33 0.65 10.29
C ASN A 431 -18.30 1.17 11.28
N LYS A 432 -17.17 0.48 11.39
CA LYS A 432 -16.00 0.91 12.15
C LYS A 432 -14.93 1.47 11.20
N TYR A 433 -14.33 2.58 11.59
CA TYR A 433 -13.27 3.24 10.83
C TYR A 433 -12.03 3.40 11.71
N TRP A 434 -10.89 2.91 11.23
CA TRP A 434 -9.60 3.15 11.87
C TRP A 434 -9.02 4.50 11.44
N MET A 435 -8.55 5.25 12.42
CA MET A 435 -7.98 6.58 12.29
C MET A 435 -6.67 6.65 13.07
N SER A 436 -5.87 7.69 12.81
CA SER A 436 -4.57 7.88 13.45
C SER A 436 -4.44 9.33 13.90
N SER A 437 -4.40 9.50 15.22
CA SER A 437 -4.22 10.78 15.86
C SER A 437 -2.75 11.19 15.78
N PRO A 438 -2.43 12.43 15.35
CA PRO A 438 -1.05 12.85 15.17
C PRO A 438 -0.31 13.02 16.49
N GLN A 439 1.00 12.79 16.47
CA GLN A 439 1.91 13.21 17.54
C GLN A 439 2.35 14.65 17.30
N PHE A 440 2.16 15.53 18.29
CA PHE A 440 2.68 16.90 18.23
C PHE A 440 4.05 16.97 18.89
N VAL A 441 4.96 17.70 18.27
CA VAL A 441 6.30 18.00 18.80
C VAL A 441 6.46 19.51 18.83
N LEU A 442 6.50 20.08 20.02
CA LEU A 442 6.84 21.49 20.24
C LEU A 442 8.34 21.64 20.08
N VAL A 443 8.75 22.53 19.18
CA VAL A 443 10.16 22.85 18.97
C VAL A 443 10.46 24.21 19.58
N ALA A 444 11.33 24.24 20.59
CA ALA A 444 11.85 25.46 21.18
C ALA A 444 13.24 25.80 20.64
N ILE A 445 13.52 27.10 20.54
CA ILE A 445 14.83 27.61 20.16
C ILE A 445 15.39 28.33 21.38
N HIS A 446 16.36 27.70 22.05
CA HIS A 446 16.89 28.22 23.30
C HIS A 446 17.60 29.58 23.05
N PRO A 447 17.54 30.55 23.97
CA PRO A 447 18.19 31.85 23.80
C PRO A 447 19.70 31.78 23.54
N THR A 448 20.40 30.74 23.99
CA THR A 448 21.84 30.55 23.70
C THR A 448 22.14 30.35 22.21
N THR A 449 21.16 29.92 21.41
CA THR A 449 21.26 29.85 19.93
C THR A 449 21.68 31.19 19.34
N ASP A 450 21.30 32.30 19.97
CA ASP A 450 21.66 33.63 19.51
C ASP A 450 23.18 33.88 19.59
N ALA A 451 23.81 33.46 20.69
CA ALA A 451 25.25 33.56 20.89
C ALA A 451 26.01 32.68 19.88
N PHE A 452 25.48 31.50 19.55
CA PHE A 452 26.02 30.68 18.46
C PHE A 452 25.98 31.43 17.12
N PHE A 453 24.82 32.01 16.75
CA PHE A 453 24.69 32.77 15.50
C PHE A 453 25.60 33.99 15.45
N ASP A 454 25.80 34.67 16.58
CA ASP A 454 26.79 35.75 16.69
C ASP A 454 28.21 35.22 16.44
N GLY A 455 28.58 34.10 17.06
CA GLY A 455 29.90 33.48 16.94
C GLY A 455 30.27 33.02 15.52
N ILE A 456 29.28 32.69 14.69
CA ILE A 456 29.49 32.30 13.29
C ILE A 456 29.21 33.44 12.28
N GLY A 457 28.97 34.66 12.76
CA GLY A 457 28.68 35.83 11.91
C GLY A 457 27.33 35.77 11.18
N MET A 458 26.39 34.94 11.64
CA MET A 458 25.09 34.68 10.98
C MET A 458 23.89 35.27 11.71
N ARG A 459 24.09 36.11 12.73
CA ARG A 459 23.01 36.74 13.51
C ARG A 459 21.90 37.35 12.68
N THR A 460 22.28 38.09 11.63
CA THR A 460 21.34 38.77 10.72
C THR A 460 20.52 37.81 9.86
N ARG A 461 20.92 36.53 9.77
CA ARG A 461 20.25 35.47 9.00
C ARG A 461 19.55 34.44 9.88
N ARG A 462 19.44 34.68 11.19
CA ARG A 462 18.76 33.80 12.16
C ARG A 462 17.40 33.31 11.65
N ALA A 463 16.56 34.21 11.15
CA ALA A 463 15.23 33.84 10.66
C ALA A 463 15.29 32.84 9.49
N ALA A 464 16.18 33.09 8.51
CA ALA A 464 16.36 32.21 7.37
C ALA A 464 16.91 30.82 7.77
N ILE A 465 17.83 30.77 8.73
CA ILE A 465 18.34 29.51 9.29
C ILE A 465 17.21 28.71 9.93
N VAL A 466 16.41 29.38 10.78
CA VAL A 466 15.28 28.76 11.48
C VAL A 466 14.21 28.28 10.50
N ASP A 467 13.91 29.06 9.45
CA ASP A 467 12.90 28.66 8.47
C ASP A 467 13.36 27.48 7.62
N GLU A 468 14.66 27.39 7.27
CA GLU A 468 15.20 26.20 6.60
C GLU A 468 15.23 24.97 7.52
N MET A 469 15.54 25.16 8.82
CA MET A 469 15.44 24.10 9.85
C MET A 469 14.03 23.52 9.90
N LYS A 470 12.99 24.38 9.97
CA LYS A 470 11.58 23.96 9.91
C LYS A 470 11.29 23.15 8.65
N ALA A 471 11.78 23.62 7.51
CA ALA A 471 11.55 23.01 6.20
C ALA A 471 12.22 21.63 6.08
N VAL A 472 13.37 21.41 6.72
CA VAL A 472 14.03 20.09 6.77
C VAL A 472 13.30 19.13 7.71
N MET A 473 12.95 19.56 8.92
CA MET A 473 12.24 18.67 9.85
C MET A 473 10.92 18.17 9.27
N ARG A 474 10.14 19.07 8.66
CA ARG A 474 8.90 18.70 7.95
C ARG A 474 9.15 17.78 6.77
N HIS A 475 10.26 17.97 6.04
CA HIS A 475 10.63 17.12 4.91
C HIS A 475 11.00 15.70 5.36
N LEU A 476 11.80 15.56 6.42
CA LEU A 476 12.26 14.25 6.92
C LEU A 476 11.11 13.43 7.51
N TYR A 477 10.11 14.09 8.10
CA TYR A 477 8.95 13.46 8.72
C TYR A 477 7.68 13.52 7.84
N ARG A 478 7.81 13.83 6.54
CA ARG A 478 6.68 13.94 5.62
C ARG A 478 5.91 12.64 5.42
N ASN A 479 6.50 11.51 5.80
CA ASN A 479 5.94 10.16 5.71
C ASN A 479 5.63 9.56 7.08
N VAL A 480 5.50 10.36 8.14
CA VAL A 480 5.05 9.88 9.47
C VAL A 480 4.04 10.85 10.09
N ASN A 481 3.07 10.37 10.88
CA ASN A 481 1.97 11.20 11.39
C ASN A 481 2.37 12.12 12.56
N ILE A 482 3.40 12.94 12.35
CA ILE A 482 3.98 13.88 13.32
C ILE A 482 3.73 15.33 12.88
N ARG A 483 3.58 16.24 13.84
CA ARG A 483 3.40 17.68 13.63
C ARG A 483 4.41 18.47 14.45
N PHE A 484 5.33 19.13 13.76
CA PHE A 484 6.23 20.09 14.40
C PHE A 484 5.56 21.45 14.54
N VAL A 485 5.55 21.98 15.76
CA VAL A 485 5.02 23.29 16.09
C VAL A 485 6.15 24.16 16.59
N PHE A 486 6.49 25.19 15.82
CA PHE A 486 7.60 26.09 16.11
C PHE A 486 7.12 27.38 16.81
N PRO A 487 8.04 28.18 17.38
CA PRO A 487 7.66 29.43 18.03
C PRO A 487 6.95 30.37 17.05
N GLY A 488 5.80 30.90 17.47
CA GLY A 488 4.93 31.74 16.65
C GLY A 488 3.85 30.98 15.87
N GLU A 489 3.88 29.65 15.85
CA GLU A 489 2.81 28.82 15.29
C GLU A 489 1.78 28.51 16.38
N ALA A 490 0.50 28.46 16.01
CA ALA A 490 -0.57 28.19 16.95
C ALA A 490 -0.68 26.68 17.21
N LEU A 491 -0.47 26.27 18.46
CA LEU A 491 -0.85 24.94 18.91
C LEU A 491 -2.38 24.88 19.09
N PRO A 492 -3.03 23.74 18.80
CA PRO A 492 -4.45 23.61 19.10
C PRO A 492 -4.73 23.76 20.59
N ALA A 493 -5.60 24.71 20.93
CA ALA A 493 -5.97 24.98 22.33
C ALA A 493 -6.56 23.76 23.07
N HIS A 494 -7.07 22.77 22.34
CA HIS A 494 -7.63 21.55 22.93
C HIS A 494 -6.56 20.55 23.39
N LEU A 495 -5.29 20.74 23.00
CA LEU A 495 -4.15 20.01 23.54
C LEU A 495 -3.64 20.63 24.85
N GLY A 496 -4.44 21.47 25.52
CA GLY A 496 -4.25 21.93 26.91
C GLY A 496 -3.00 22.77 27.20
N VAL A 497 -2.10 22.98 26.23
CA VAL A 497 -0.96 23.87 26.40
C VAL A 497 -1.45 25.32 26.20
N ALA A 498 -1.52 26.09 27.28
CA ALA A 498 -1.82 27.52 27.18
C ALA A 498 -0.79 28.19 26.25
N ASN A 499 -1.24 29.09 25.38
CA ASN A 499 -0.38 29.92 24.52
C ASN A 499 0.66 30.66 25.38
N ASN A 500 1.87 30.10 25.53
CA ASN A 500 2.93 30.75 26.28
C ASN A 500 4.05 31.14 25.33
N ALA A 501 4.31 32.45 25.28
CA ALA A 501 5.10 33.12 24.25
C ALA A 501 6.62 32.92 24.37
N ALA A 502 7.10 32.09 25.30
CA ALA A 502 8.50 31.74 25.48
C ALA A 502 8.56 30.52 26.40
N PHE A 503 8.88 29.32 25.91
CA PHE A 503 8.91 28.14 26.76
C PHE A 503 10.34 27.81 27.22
N PRO A 504 10.63 28.17 28.49
CA PRO A 504 11.22 27.23 29.43
C PRO A 504 10.44 27.20 30.77
N GLY A 505 10.18 25.99 31.30
CA GLY A 505 9.94 25.77 32.73
C GLY A 505 8.51 25.64 33.27
N GLY A 506 7.56 25.01 32.56
CA GLY A 506 6.27 24.70 33.20
C GLY A 506 5.15 24.15 32.33
N ILE A 507 5.45 23.39 31.26
CA ILE A 507 4.39 22.64 30.57
C ILE A 507 4.28 21.27 31.24
N GLU A 508 3.16 20.98 31.89
CA GLU A 508 2.72 19.59 32.07
C GLU A 508 2.46 19.03 30.67
N ALA A 509 3.42 18.26 30.15
CA ALA A 509 3.30 17.65 28.83
C ALA A 509 2.09 16.70 28.83
N LEU A 510 1.08 17.04 28.03
CA LEU A 510 -0.03 16.12 27.76
C LEU A 510 0.49 14.98 26.87
N PRO A 511 -0.11 13.77 26.92
CA PRO A 511 0.40 12.57 26.22
C PRO A 511 0.57 12.73 24.70
N SER A 512 -0.13 13.69 24.07
CA SER A 512 -0.04 14.01 22.63
C SER A 512 1.07 15.02 22.27
N VAL A 513 1.81 15.55 23.24
CA VAL A 513 2.74 16.67 23.03
C VAL A 513 4.11 16.33 23.59
N GLN A 514 5.09 16.29 22.70
CA GLN A 514 6.49 16.08 23.03
C GLN A 514 7.28 17.37 22.83
N TYR A 515 8.42 17.50 23.50
CA TYR A 515 9.24 18.72 23.45
C TYR A 515 10.62 18.46 22.88
N ALA A 516 11.01 19.31 21.94
CA ALA A 516 12.32 19.31 21.30
C ALA A 516 12.97 20.68 21.47
N GLU A 517 14.26 20.74 21.78
CA GLU A 517 14.97 22.00 22.01
C GLU A 517 16.27 22.11 21.22
N VAL A 518 16.53 23.33 20.73
CA VAL A 518 17.75 23.68 20.00
C VAL A 518 18.74 24.41 20.91
N ILE A 519 19.84 23.71 21.17
CA ILE A 519 21.05 23.92 21.99
C ILE A 519 22.19 24.80 21.45
N GLY A 520 22.25 26.11 21.70
CA GLY A 520 23.35 26.95 21.26
C GLY A 520 24.56 27.11 22.19
N ALA A 521 24.82 26.22 23.16
CA ALA A 521 26.04 26.25 24.00
C ALA A 521 26.24 24.94 24.79
N ASP A 522 27.49 24.46 24.88
CA ASP A 522 27.89 23.31 25.73
C ASP A 522 27.85 23.65 27.24
N THR A 523 27.71 24.93 27.59
CA THR A 523 27.72 25.41 28.98
C THR A 523 26.34 25.43 29.64
N VAL A 524 25.30 24.95 28.97
CA VAL A 524 24.00 24.77 29.62
C VAL A 524 24.15 23.64 30.64
N MET A 525 23.83 23.91 31.90
CA MET A 525 23.85 22.90 32.95
C MET A 525 22.74 21.89 32.70
N ASP A 526 23.05 20.60 32.82
CA ASP A 526 22.02 19.57 32.80
C ASP A 526 21.25 19.62 34.11
N PRO A 527 19.97 20.08 34.13
CA PRO A 527 19.23 20.22 35.37
C PRO A 527 18.95 18.87 36.03
N GLU A 528 18.77 17.81 35.23
CA GLU A 528 18.46 16.46 35.71
C GLU A 528 19.71 15.79 36.28
N GLU A 529 20.84 15.90 35.58
CA GLU A 529 22.11 15.40 36.09
C GLU A 529 22.61 16.21 37.28
N THR A 530 22.36 17.52 37.29
CA THR A 530 22.66 18.39 38.44
C THR A 530 21.78 18.05 39.64
N GLN A 531 20.49 17.71 39.45
CA GLN A 531 19.63 17.21 40.51
C GLN A 531 20.08 15.83 41.01
N ALA A 532 20.46 14.93 40.12
CA ALA A 532 20.86 13.57 40.47
C ALA A 532 22.22 13.50 41.19
N THR A 533 23.16 14.38 40.82
CA THR A 533 24.53 14.37 41.37
C THR A 533 24.79 15.46 42.42
N GLY A 534 23.88 16.43 42.56
CA GLY A 534 24.05 17.60 43.43
C GLY A 534 25.18 18.55 43.00
N THR A 535 25.83 18.30 41.86
CA THR A 535 26.92 19.10 41.33
C THR A 535 26.51 19.67 39.98
N PRO A 536 26.76 20.97 39.69
CA PRO A 536 26.47 21.51 38.37
C PRO A 536 27.31 20.79 37.31
N THR A 537 26.66 19.91 36.55
CA THR A 537 27.29 19.17 35.46
C THR A 537 26.91 19.88 34.17
N PRO A 538 27.87 20.49 33.44
CA PRO A 538 27.62 20.91 32.07
C PRO A 538 27.17 19.71 31.25
N TYR A 539 26.27 19.90 30.29
CA TYR A 539 25.90 18.83 29.37
C TYR A 539 27.16 18.18 28.78
N GLY A 540 27.35 16.88 29.06
CA GLY A 540 28.45 16.13 28.47
C GLY A 540 28.20 15.96 26.97
N ALA A 541 29.20 16.20 26.14
CA ALA A 541 29.19 15.93 24.69
C ALA A 541 28.74 14.49 24.33
N THR A 542 28.72 13.57 25.30
CA THR A 542 28.35 12.15 25.17
C THR A 542 27.12 11.73 25.95
N SER A 543 26.41 12.62 26.66
CA SER A 543 25.16 12.26 27.34
C SER A 543 23.97 12.31 26.37
N HIS A 544 24.10 11.62 25.24
CA HIS A 544 22.96 11.28 24.39
C HIS A 544 22.21 10.18 25.14
N GLY A 545 20.96 10.43 25.55
CA GLY A 545 20.06 9.52 26.27
C GLY A 545 20.76 8.45 27.12
N ARG A 546 21.00 8.70 28.42
CA ARG A 546 21.57 7.66 29.30
C ARG A 546 20.82 6.35 29.13
N ASN A 547 21.60 5.27 28.97
CA ASN A 547 21.21 3.87 28.92
C ASN A 547 20.10 3.54 29.95
N HIS A 548 18.84 3.61 29.55
CA HIS A 548 17.82 2.81 30.20
C HIS A 548 18.00 1.39 29.67
N GLU A 549 18.23 0.42 30.56
CA GLU A 549 18.39 -0.98 30.13
C GLU A 549 17.10 -1.45 29.41
N PRO A 550 17.21 -2.32 28.38
CA PRO A 550 16.08 -2.71 27.51
C PRO A 550 14.90 -3.47 28.15
N GLY A 551 14.66 -3.37 29.47
CA GLY A 551 13.70 -4.21 30.20
C GLY A 551 12.69 -3.49 31.10
N ASP A 552 12.84 -2.19 31.39
CA ASP A 552 12.08 -1.54 32.48
C ASP A 552 11.13 -0.40 32.04
N LEU A 553 10.80 -0.27 30.75
CA LEU A 553 9.88 0.78 30.30
C LEU A 553 8.43 0.28 30.20
N PRO A 554 7.46 0.89 30.93
CA PRO A 554 6.03 0.68 30.69
C PRO A 554 5.61 1.28 29.33
N ALA A 555 4.37 1.00 28.91
CA ALA A 555 3.70 1.30 27.63
C ALA A 555 4.09 2.61 26.88
N PRO A 556 3.85 2.71 25.55
CA PRO A 556 4.42 3.76 24.71
C PRO A 556 3.94 5.16 25.12
N MET A 557 4.89 6.10 25.19
CA MET A 557 4.70 7.57 25.17
C MET A 557 4.19 8.29 26.43
N ASP A 558 4.24 7.69 27.62
CA ASP A 558 3.72 8.33 28.85
C ASP A 558 4.75 9.06 29.76
N HIS A 559 6.01 9.26 29.34
CA HIS A 559 7.02 9.92 30.20
C HIS A 559 7.86 11.04 29.57
N HIS A 560 8.22 11.98 30.45
CA HIS A 560 8.58 13.39 30.26
C HIS A 560 10.00 13.69 29.76
N ALA A 561 10.59 12.89 28.87
CA ALA A 561 11.94 13.17 28.40
C ALA A 561 11.95 14.23 27.26
N LEU A 562 12.94 15.12 27.26
CA LEU A 562 13.07 16.23 26.30
C LEU A 562 14.07 15.82 25.21
N ALA A 563 13.68 15.89 23.93
CA ALA A 563 14.64 15.76 22.83
C ALA A 563 15.47 17.05 22.73
N ARG A 564 16.80 16.97 22.68
CA ARG A 564 17.65 18.18 22.61
C ARG A 564 18.74 18.04 21.57
N GLY A 565 18.77 18.93 20.58
CA GLY A 565 19.81 19.00 19.57
C GLY A 565 20.85 20.07 19.90
N LEU A 566 22.11 19.66 20.07
CA LEU A 566 23.25 20.56 20.29
C LEU A 566 23.82 21.06 18.96
N ILE A 567 24.00 22.39 18.84
CA ILE A 567 24.45 23.07 17.61
C ILE A 567 25.98 23.14 17.52
N HIS A 568 26.69 23.11 18.66
CA HIS A 568 28.14 23.35 18.69
C HIS A 568 28.98 22.26 18.01
N HIS A 569 28.45 21.05 17.82
CA HIS A 569 29.21 19.92 17.27
C HIS A 569 29.21 19.83 15.73
N PHE A 570 28.64 20.81 15.01
CA PHE A 570 28.69 20.81 13.55
C PHE A 570 30.09 21.06 12.99
N ALA A 571 30.90 21.89 13.67
CA ALA A 571 32.25 22.25 13.22
C ALA A 571 33.27 21.13 13.47
N ASP A 572 33.13 20.41 14.59
CA ASP A 572 34.04 19.32 14.97
C ASP A 572 33.89 18.06 14.11
N THR A 573 32.79 17.95 13.36
CA THR A 573 32.49 16.75 12.57
C THR A 573 33.03 16.80 11.14
N ARG A 574 33.24 17.99 10.53
CA ARG A 574 33.75 18.12 9.15
C ARG A 574 34.53 19.42 8.91
N ALA A 575 35.73 19.31 8.35
CA ALA A 575 36.62 20.43 8.06
C ALA A 575 36.01 21.46 7.10
N GLU A 576 35.21 21.02 6.13
CA GLU A 576 34.57 21.93 5.17
C GLU A 576 33.50 22.84 5.80
N ILE A 577 32.77 22.37 6.82
CA ILE A 577 31.79 23.19 7.56
C ILE A 577 32.53 24.24 8.39
N GLY A 578 33.62 23.84 9.07
CA GLY A 578 34.47 24.76 9.82
C GLY A 578 35.11 25.84 8.95
N HIS A 579 35.44 25.53 7.70
CA HIS A 579 35.91 26.53 6.74
C HIS A 579 34.83 27.58 6.44
N VAL A 580 33.61 27.16 6.10
CA VAL A 580 32.48 28.09 5.86
C VAL A 580 32.19 28.95 7.10
N GLN A 581 32.25 28.35 8.29
CA GLN A 581 32.11 29.08 9.55
C GLN A 581 33.15 30.19 9.70
N THR A 582 34.41 29.87 9.43
CA THR A 582 35.53 30.80 9.56
C THR A 582 35.41 31.96 8.57
N GLU A 583 35.07 31.65 7.31
CA GLU A 583 34.88 32.67 6.27
C GLU A 583 33.67 33.57 6.56
N ALA A 584 32.57 33.00 7.07
CA ALA A 584 31.39 33.75 7.47
C ALA A 584 31.68 34.69 8.64
N ALA A 585 32.29 34.19 9.71
CA ALA A 585 32.65 34.98 10.90
C ALA A 585 33.65 36.09 10.57
N ALA A 586 34.55 35.86 9.61
CA ALA A 586 35.48 36.86 9.12
C ALA A 586 34.85 37.88 8.15
N GLY A 587 33.56 37.73 7.79
CA GLY A 587 32.87 38.61 6.84
C GLY A 587 33.41 38.50 5.41
N ARG A 588 34.02 37.36 5.04
CA ARG A 588 34.67 37.15 3.74
C ARG A 588 33.75 36.52 2.69
N LEU A 589 32.62 35.93 3.11
CA LEU A 589 31.61 35.40 2.20
C LEU A 589 30.83 36.51 1.50
N SER A 590 30.50 36.31 0.23
CA SER A 590 29.57 37.20 -0.48
C SER A 590 28.17 37.14 0.14
N ALA A 591 27.30 38.11 -0.15
CA ALA A 591 25.92 38.07 0.35
C ALA A 591 25.17 36.79 -0.09
N GLY A 592 25.39 36.32 -1.32
CA GLY A 592 24.81 35.08 -1.83
C GLY A 592 25.38 33.83 -1.16
N ASP A 593 26.69 33.80 -0.89
CA ASP A 593 27.33 32.69 -0.17
C ASP A 593 26.89 32.64 1.29
N MET A 594 26.66 33.80 1.91
CA MET A 594 26.09 33.87 3.26
C MET A 594 24.66 33.32 3.31
N ASP A 595 23.85 33.52 2.26
CA ASP A 595 22.51 32.95 2.18
C ASP A 595 22.54 31.42 1.97
N LEU A 596 23.49 30.92 1.17
CA LEU A 596 23.75 29.49 1.01
C LEU A 596 24.25 28.86 2.32
N ALA A 597 25.17 29.51 3.03
CA ALA A 597 25.66 29.08 4.32
C ALA A 597 24.54 29.08 5.38
N ALA A 598 23.67 30.09 5.40
CA ALA A 598 22.50 30.10 6.27
C ALA A 598 21.55 28.92 5.99
N ARG A 599 21.30 28.59 4.71
CA ARG A 599 20.56 27.36 4.38
C ARG A 599 21.29 26.11 4.86
N MET A 600 22.60 26.00 4.62
CA MET A 600 23.40 24.86 5.08
C MET A 600 23.26 24.64 6.60
N TYR A 601 23.42 25.69 7.41
CA TYR A 601 23.24 25.62 8.86
C TYR A 601 21.81 25.27 9.26
N GLY A 602 20.81 25.85 8.59
CA GLY A 602 19.41 25.51 8.85
C GLY A 602 19.13 24.03 8.59
N ARG A 603 19.71 23.46 7.51
CA ARG A 603 19.57 22.04 7.21
C ARG A 603 20.31 21.15 8.20
N LEU A 604 21.52 21.51 8.61
CA LEU A 604 22.25 20.80 9.68
C LEU A 604 21.46 20.77 10.98
N MET A 605 20.93 21.91 11.40
CA MET A 605 20.13 22.02 12.61
C MET A 605 18.84 21.21 12.51
N GLY A 606 18.14 21.28 11.37
CA GLY A 606 16.90 20.55 11.14
C GLY A 606 17.12 19.04 11.12
N GLU A 607 18.17 18.58 10.43
CA GLU A 607 18.58 17.19 10.36
C GLU A 607 18.95 16.66 11.76
N ASN A 608 19.83 17.36 12.47
CA ASN A 608 20.30 16.93 13.79
C ASN A 608 19.16 16.88 14.81
N LEU A 609 18.27 17.87 14.83
CA LEU A 609 17.12 17.81 15.73
C LEU A 609 16.15 16.70 15.32
N SER A 610 15.97 16.46 14.02
CA SER A 610 15.17 15.35 13.51
C SER A 610 15.73 13.97 13.90
N HIS A 611 17.06 13.83 13.99
CA HIS A 611 17.73 12.63 14.50
C HIS A 611 17.38 12.38 15.97
N GLU A 612 17.50 13.41 16.82
CA GLU A 612 17.17 13.31 18.26
C GLU A 612 15.68 13.03 18.49
N VAL A 613 14.80 13.69 17.72
CA VAL A 613 13.36 13.39 17.74
C VAL A 613 13.09 11.94 17.34
N GLY A 614 13.89 11.38 16.43
CA GLY A 614 13.77 10.00 15.99
C GLY A 614 14.06 9.02 17.13
N HIS A 615 15.19 9.21 17.82
CA HIS A 615 15.53 8.43 19.01
C HIS A 615 14.46 8.51 20.08
N PHE A 616 13.96 9.73 20.30
CA PHE A 616 13.01 10.00 21.34
C PHE A 616 11.64 9.35 21.08
N LEU A 617 11.09 9.51 19.87
CA LEU A 617 9.75 9.01 19.56
C LEU A 617 9.70 7.51 19.23
N ALA A 618 10.79 6.93 18.72
CA ALA A 618 10.83 5.49 18.44
C ALA A 618 10.86 4.63 19.73
N ASN A 619 11.07 5.25 20.90
CA ASN A 619 11.16 4.62 22.24
C ASN A 619 12.04 3.34 22.30
N THR A 620 12.90 3.19 21.30
CA THR A 620 13.86 2.13 21.14
C THR A 620 15.16 2.87 20.89
N PHE A 621 16.22 2.46 21.57
CA PHE A 621 17.56 2.87 21.20
C PHE A 621 17.82 2.21 19.84
N VAL A 622 17.36 2.87 18.77
CA VAL A 622 17.68 2.48 17.40
C VAL A 622 19.19 2.57 17.37
N ALA A 623 19.85 1.42 17.36
CA ALA A 623 21.29 1.39 17.21
C ALA A 623 21.62 2.23 15.98
N HIS A 624 22.68 3.03 16.01
CA HIS A 624 23.10 3.76 14.82
C HIS A 624 23.35 2.76 13.69
N THR A 625 22.34 2.58 12.85
CA THR A 625 22.36 1.61 11.76
C THR A 625 23.25 2.17 10.66
N GLY A 626 23.83 1.29 9.85
CA GLY A 626 24.66 1.71 8.73
C GLY A 626 23.79 2.41 7.67
N GLY A 627 23.72 3.74 7.72
CA GLY A 627 23.03 4.57 6.73
C GLY A 627 21.79 5.30 7.28
N GLY A 628 21.35 6.35 6.56
CA GLY A 628 20.12 7.08 6.88
C GLY A 628 20.27 8.17 7.94
N LEU A 629 19.16 8.74 8.39
CA LEU A 629 19.11 9.83 9.37
C LEU A 629 19.66 9.40 10.74
N MET A 630 19.43 8.15 11.14
CA MET A 630 19.79 7.61 12.46
C MET A 630 21.27 7.21 12.59
N GLN A 631 22.06 7.36 11.53
CA GLN A 631 23.51 7.21 11.61
C GLN A 631 24.13 8.43 12.33
N THR A 632 25.22 8.21 13.08
CA THR A 632 25.95 9.32 13.72
C THR A 632 26.32 10.40 12.70
N GLY A 633 26.07 11.67 13.03
CA GLY A 633 26.33 12.78 12.11
C GLY A 633 27.78 12.86 11.60
N ARG A 634 28.76 12.39 12.39
CA ARG A 634 30.18 12.33 11.98
C ARG A 634 30.45 11.32 10.86
N ASP A 635 29.63 10.28 10.77
CA ASP A 635 29.79 9.19 9.80
C ASP A 635 29.04 9.47 8.49
N ARG A 636 28.36 10.62 8.41
CA ARG A 636 27.67 11.12 7.23
C ARG A 636 28.42 12.30 6.61
N THR A 637 28.37 12.40 5.29
CA THR A 637 28.95 13.50 4.53
C THR A 637 28.11 14.78 4.68
N THR A 638 28.72 15.93 4.41
CA THR A 638 27.99 17.21 4.36
C THR A 638 26.81 17.14 3.37
N ARG A 639 26.96 16.40 2.26
CA ARG A 639 25.90 16.17 1.28
C ARG A 639 24.75 15.36 1.84
N GLU A 640 25.02 14.26 2.53
CA GLU A 640 23.98 13.42 3.14
C GLU A 640 23.24 14.12 4.27
N ARG A 641 23.87 15.08 4.98
CA ARG A 641 23.23 15.81 6.08
C ARG A 641 22.47 17.05 5.64
N THR A 642 22.94 17.71 4.58
CA THR A 642 22.43 19.03 4.18
C THR A 642 21.91 19.07 2.75
N GLY A 643 22.12 18.03 1.96
CA GLY A 643 21.94 18.12 0.52
C GLY A 643 22.86 19.15 -0.14
N MET A 644 23.93 19.61 0.51
CA MET A 644 24.88 20.57 -0.04
C MET A 644 26.30 20.00 -0.06
N THR A 645 27.09 20.41 -1.03
CA THR A 645 28.53 20.13 -1.06
C THR A 645 29.31 21.43 -0.88
N VAL A 646 30.36 21.37 -0.08
CA VAL A 646 31.29 22.48 0.13
C VAL A 646 32.65 22.07 -0.40
N GLN A 647 33.23 22.89 -1.27
CA GLN A 647 34.60 22.67 -1.72
C GLN A 647 35.57 23.12 -0.62
N ALA A 648 36.46 22.25 -0.16
CA ALA A 648 37.37 22.60 0.95
C ALA A 648 38.39 23.69 0.59
N ALA A 649 38.76 23.80 -0.70
CA ALA A 649 39.79 24.73 -1.19
C ALA A 649 39.26 26.16 -1.48
N ALA A 650 37.94 26.33 -1.56
CA ALA A 650 37.26 27.61 -1.77
C ALA A 650 35.83 27.45 -1.25
N PRO A 651 35.24 28.41 -0.52
CA PRO A 651 33.93 28.27 0.12
C PRO A 651 32.75 28.32 -0.87
N VAL A 652 32.88 27.64 -2.00
CA VAL A 652 31.84 27.45 -2.99
C VAL A 652 30.88 26.38 -2.45
N ILE A 653 29.66 26.83 -2.15
CA ILE A 653 28.57 25.99 -1.66
C ILE A 653 27.66 25.64 -2.84
N THR A 654 27.46 24.35 -3.09
CA THR A 654 26.52 23.86 -4.11
C THR A 654 25.33 23.19 -3.44
N ASP A 655 24.11 23.61 -3.76
CA ASP A 655 22.87 23.09 -3.20
C ASP A 655 22.23 22.05 -4.15
N HIS A 656 22.11 20.80 -3.70
CA HIS A 656 21.48 19.69 -4.40
C HIS A 656 20.02 19.44 -3.95
N GLY A 657 19.48 20.33 -3.10
CA GLY A 657 18.12 20.27 -2.59
C GLY A 657 17.92 19.33 -1.39
N ARG A 658 16.81 19.54 -0.68
CA ARG A 658 16.45 18.78 0.54
C ARG A 658 16.25 17.29 0.33
N ASN A 659 15.83 16.88 -0.87
CA ASN A 659 15.65 15.45 -1.23
C ASN A 659 16.97 14.65 -1.22
N THR A 660 18.12 15.32 -1.10
CA THR A 660 19.44 14.68 -0.98
C THR A 660 19.80 14.39 0.48
N ILE A 661 19.06 14.93 1.45
CA ILE A 661 19.28 14.67 2.88
C ILE A 661 18.84 13.24 3.19
N ASN A 662 19.66 12.50 3.92
CA ASN A 662 19.35 11.13 4.35
C ASN A 662 18.02 11.09 5.12
N GLU A 663 17.14 10.19 4.70
CA GLU A 663 15.82 10.01 5.30
C GLU A 663 15.86 9.09 6.53
N LEU A 664 14.74 9.01 7.25
CA LEU A 664 14.55 8.01 8.28
C LEU A 664 14.76 6.61 7.68
N PRO A 665 15.58 5.75 8.30
CA PRO A 665 15.78 4.39 7.82
C PRO A 665 14.48 3.56 7.98
N ALA A 666 14.38 2.49 7.20
CA ALA A 666 13.14 1.72 7.05
C ALA A 666 12.64 1.09 8.37
N ASP A 667 13.54 0.69 9.25
CA ASP A 667 13.24 0.16 10.59
C ASP A 667 12.58 1.21 11.50
N VAL A 668 13.07 2.45 11.45
CA VAL A 668 12.47 3.56 12.20
C VAL A 668 11.15 3.99 11.59
N LEU A 669 11.05 4.03 10.25
CA LEU A 669 9.77 4.26 9.58
C LEU A 669 8.74 3.20 9.96
N HIS A 670 9.15 1.93 10.02
CA HIS A 670 8.27 0.84 10.45
C HIS A 670 7.77 1.02 11.89
N THR A 671 8.66 1.43 12.80
CA THR A 671 8.29 1.76 14.18
C THR A 671 7.24 2.89 14.21
N PHE A 672 7.45 3.94 13.40
CA PHE A 672 6.46 5.02 13.28
C PHE A 672 5.16 4.56 12.61
N GLU A 673 5.19 3.64 11.66
CA GLU A 673 4.00 3.07 11.05
C GLU A 673 3.18 2.26 12.05
N GLU A 674 3.83 1.56 12.97
CA GLU A 674 3.15 0.81 14.04
C GLU A 674 2.44 1.75 15.02
N PHE A 675 3.14 2.78 15.52
CA PHE A 675 2.60 3.65 16.57
C PHE A 675 1.84 4.88 16.07
N LEU A 676 2.18 5.38 14.88
CA LEU A 676 1.65 6.61 14.26
C LEU A 676 1.30 6.39 12.77
N PRO A 677 0.51 5.35 12.44
CA PRO A 677 0.26 4.95 11.06
C PRO A 677 -0.34 6.07 10.23
N ILE A 678 0.15 6.26 9.00
CA ILE A 678 -0.52 7.09 7.99
C ILE A 678 -1.62 6.29 7.27
N ASP A 679 -1.49 4.96 7.30
CA ASP A 679 -2.49 4.04 6.81
C ASP A 679 -2.79 2.97 7.86
N PRO A 680 -3.58 3.30 8.91
CA PRO A 680 -3.89 2.31 9.94
C PRO A 680 -4.61 1.13 9.28
N PRO A 681 -4.23 -0.12 9.60
CA PRO A 681 -4.85 -1.28 9.00
C PRO A 681 -6.37 -1.20 9.18
N ILE A 682 -7.11 -1.36 8.07
CA ILE A 682 -8.55 -1.57 8.15
C ILE A 682 -8.73 -3.00 8.66
N ASP A 683 -8.60 -3.18 9.97
CA ASP A 683 -8.82 -4.47 10.59
C ASP A 683 -10.31 -4.83 10.48
N GLN A 684 -10.63 -5.70 9.52
CA GLN A 684 -11.93 -6.36 9.36
C GLN A 684 -11.96 -7.74 10.07
N ALA A 685 -10.89 -8.17 10.74
CA ALA A 685 -10.76 -9.53 11.28
C ALA A 685 -11.74 -9.86 12.42
N THR A 686 -12.48 -8.89 12.97
CA THR A 686 -13.46 -9.13 14.04
C THR A 686 -14.94 -9.11 13.63
N PHE A 687 -15.27 -9.16 12.32
CA PHE A 687 -16.67 -9.12 11.85
C PHE A 687 -17.21 -10.45 11.25
N THR A 688 -16.92 -11.59 11.85
CA THR A 688 -17.59 -12.88 11.54
C THR A 688 -18.87 -13.10 12.35
N ALA A 689 -19.83 -12.17 12.28
CA ALA A 689 -21.26 -12.47 12.52
C ALA A 689 -22.15 -11.25 12.22
N ARG A 690 -22.49 -11.04 10.94
CA ARG A 690 -23.81 -10.58 10.43
C ARG A 690 -23.66 -9.90 9.06
N GLY A 691 -24.00 -10.65 8.02
CA GLY A 691 -24.94 -10.22 6.99
C GLY A 691 -24.70 -8.93 6.18
N ARG A 692 -23.75 -9.01 5.22
CA ARG A 692 -23.96 -8.81 3.77
C ARG A 692 -24.30 -7.39 3.18
N VAL A 693 -23.46 -7.02 2.19
CA VAL A 693 -23.67 -6.36 0.86
C VAL A 693 -23.81 -4.82 0.72
N GLY A 694 -22.99 -4.27 -0.18
CA GLY A 694 -23.25 -3.02 -0.93
C GLY A 694 -23.07 -3.16 -2.45
N THR A 695 -23.76 -2.28 -3.21
CA THR A 695 -23.80 -2.18 -4.69
C THR A 695 -23.74 -0.72 -5.18
N PHE A 696 -22.91 -0.48 -6.21
CA PHE A 696 -22.99 0.40 -7.40
C PHE A 696 -23.52 1.87 -7.35
N SER A 697 -22.85 2.82 -8.04
CA SER A 697 -23.14 3.18 -9.45
C SER A 697 -22.37 4.40 -10.02
N ARG A 698 -22.37 4.45 -11.36
CA ARG A 698 -21.75 5.35 -12.37
C ARG A 698 -22.01 6.86 -12.23
N ALA A 699 -21.04 7.64 -12.73
CA ALA A 699 -21.30 8.96 -13.31
C ALA A 699 -20.61 9.12 -14.69
N GLN A 700 -21.39 9.61 -15.66
CA GLN A 700 -20.99 10.04 -17.00
C GLN A 700 -20.18 11.35 -16.97
N GLY A 701 -19.21 11.48 -17.88
CA GLY A 701 -18.58 12.76 -18.22
C GLY A 701 -17.85 12.70 -19.56
N ARG A 702 -18.20 13.64 -20.46
CA ARG A 702 -17.83 13.73 -21.89
C ARG A 702 -16.47 14.41 -22.14
N GLN A 703 -15.83 13.97 -23.24
CA GLN A 703 -15.05 14.70 -24.27
C GLN A 703 -13.83 15.57 -23.92
N GLY A 704 -12.74 15.34 -24.68
CA GLY A 704 -11.73 16.35 -25.00
C GLY A 704 -10.33 15.77 -25.20
N GLY A 705 -9.99 15.36 -26.43
CA GLY A 705 -8.68 14.77 -26.76
C GLY A 705 -7.60 15.80 -27.07
N TRP A 706 -6.34 15.35 -27.07
CA TRP A 706 -5.25 15.89 -27.89
C TRP A 706 -4.31 14.76 -28.32
N VAL A 707 -4.01 14.74 -29.62
CA VAL A 707 -3.14 13.80 -30.31
C VAL A 707 -1.79 14.47 -30.51
N ASN A 708 -0.68 13.77 -30.28
CA ASN A 708 0.59 14.11 -30.91
C ASN A 708 1.23 12.84 -31.49
N ARG A 709 1.31 12.79 -32.82
CA ARG A 709 2.02 11.77 -33.60
C ARG A 709 3.38 12.33 -34.01
N VAL A 710 4.43 11.56 -33.82
CA VAL A 710 5.68 11.66 -34.60
C VAL A 710 5.92 10.30 -35.26
N PRO A 711 6.20 10.23 -36.58
CA PRO A 711 6.34 8.96 -37.29
C PRO A 711 7.76 8.38 -37.21
N ALA A 712 7.82 7.05 -37.19
CA ALA A 712 9.04 6.25 -37.20
C ALA A 712 9.82 6.32 -38.53
N ARG A 713 11.14 6.17 -38.45
CA ARG A 713 12.04 5.79 -39.57
C ARG A 713 12.71 4.44 -39.25
N PRO A 714 13.14 3.67 -40.28
CA PRO A 714 13.59 2.29 -40.13
C PRO A 714 15.06 2.18 -39.71
N PHE A 715 15.37 1.05 -39.08
CA PHE A 715 16.67 0.67 -38.51
C PHE A 715 17.73 0.38 -39.59
N GLU A 716 18.91 0.96 -39.43
CA GLU A 716 20.19 0.40 -39.88
C GLU A 716 21.02 0.06 -38.64
N ASP A 717 21.77 -1.05 -38.71
CA ASP A 717 22.55 -1.64 -37.62
C ASP A 717 23.56 -0.65 -37.02
N GLU A 718 23.26 -0.09 -35.84
CA GLU A 718 24.20 0.70 -35.06
C GLU A 718 24.42 0.01 -33.70
N THR A 719 25.60 -0.56 -33.52
CA THR A 719 26.05 -1.12 -32.24
C THR A 719 26.17 0.01 -31.24
N ILE A 720 25.32 0.03 -30.21
CA ILE A 720 25.30 1.11 -29.22
C ILE A 720 26.40 0.86 -28.19
N HIS A 721 27.48 1.65 -28.25
CA HIS A 721 28.51 1.65 -27.20
C HIS A 721 28.06 2.53 -26.02
N LEU A 722 28.10 1.98 -24.79
CA LEU A 722 27.81 2.73 -23.57
C LEU A 722 28.84 3.85 -23.37
N PRO A 723 28.43 5.11 -23.11
CA PRO A 723 29.37 6.21 -22.88
C PRO A 723 30.30 5.90 -21.70
N GLY A 724 31.61 5.91 -21.95
CA GLY A 724 32.64 5.65 -20.94
C GLY A 724 33.04 4.17 -20.78
N ALA A 725 32.46 3.24 -21.54
CA ALA A 725 32.89 1.85 -21.52
C ALA A 725 34.18 1.64 -22.34
N THR A 726 35.12 0.86 -21.81
CA THR A 726 36.31 0.42 -22.56
C THR A 726 35.96 -0.86 -23.31
N VAL A 727 36.05 -0.83 -24.63
CA VAL A 727 35.83 -2.00 -25.48
C VAL A 727 37.10 -2.85 -25.47
N LEU A 728 37.08 -3.97 -24.75
CA LEU A 728 38.17 -4.94 -24.77
C LEU A 728 38.11 -5.73 -26.08
N SER A 729 39.24 -5.89 -26.76
CA SER A 729 39.30 -6.65 -28.02
C SER A 729 40.46 -7.63 -28.04
N GLY A 730 40.33 -8.69 -28.85
CA GLY A 730 41.38 -9.69 -29.00
C GLY A 730 41.77 -10.35 -27.68
N TRP A 731 43.06 -10.27 -27.33
CA TRP A 731 43.62 -10.95 -26.16
C TRP A 731 43.14 -10.36 -24.82
N GLU A 732 42.77 -9.08 -24.77
CA GLU A 732 42.28 -8.42 -23.55
C GLU A 732 40.89 -8.93 -23.14
N ALA A 733 40.01 -9.12 -24.12
CA ALA A 733 38.70 -9.73 -23.90
C ALA A 733 38.83 -11.19 -23.45
N GLN A 734 39.76 -11.96 -24.06
CA GLN A 734 40.02 -13.34 -23.66
C GLN A 734 40.60 -13.45 -22.25
N ALA A 735 41.52 -12.56 -21.88
CA ALA A 735 42.09 -12.50 -20.53
C ALA A 735 41.04 -12.12 -19.48
N PHE A 736 40.15 -11.18 -19.81
CA PHE A 736 39.04 -10.78 -18.94
C PHE A 736 38.02 -11.90 -18.74
N ILE A 737 37.62 -12.58 -19.82
CA ILE A 737 36.75 -13.77 -19.76
C ILE A 737 37.39 -14.86 -18.90
N PHE A 738 38.67 -15.15 -19.10
CA PHE A 738 39.40 -16.13 -18.31
C PHE A 738 39.46 -15.74 -16.82
N ALA A 739 39.71 -14.47 -16.50
CA ALA A 739 39.74 -13.98 -15.12
C ALA A 739 38.37 -14.12 -14.44
N ILE A 740 37.27 -13.81 -15.13
CA ILE A 740 35.91 -14.00 -14.62
C ILE A 740 35.60 -15.48 -14.44
N GLU A 741 35.94 -16.34 -15.41
CA GLU A 741 35.75 -17.79 -15.28
C GLU A 741 36.51 -18.36 -14.08
N ALA A 742 37.75 -17.92 -13.87
CA ALA A 742 38.57 -18.33 -12.73
C ALA A 742 37.96 -17.86 -11.40
N ALA A 743 37.49 -16.61 -11.33
CA ALA A 743 36.85 -16.07 -10.14
C ALA A 743 35.54 -16.81 -9.81
N PHE A 744 34.69 -17.06 -10.81
CA PHE A 744 33.45 -17.83 -10.63
C PHE A 744 33.72 -19.27 -10.19
N ARG A 745 34.70 -19.95 -10.81
CA ARG A 745 35.10 -21.30 -10.41
C ARG A 745 35.60 -21.33 -8.98
N SER A 746 36.41 -20.33 -8.60
CA SER A 746 36.90 -20.20 -7.23
C SER A 746 35.75 -20.02 -6.24
N LEU A 747 34.81 -19.12 -6.52
CA LEU A 747 33.66 -18.83 -5.66
C LEU A 747 32.73 -20.05 -5.51
N LEU A 748 32.41 -20.72 -6.62
CA LEU A 748 31.54 -21.90 -6.61
C LEU A 748 32.22 -23.13 -5.98
N SER A 749 33.55 -23.25 -6.13
CA SER A 749 34.31 -24.33 -5.49
C SER A 749 34.43 -24.16 -3.98
N ALA A 750 34.31 -22.92 -3.47
CA ALA A 750 34.29 -22.63 -2.04
C ALA A 750 32.93 -22.95 -1.38
N ASN A 751 31.88 -23.19 -2.17
CA ASN A 751 30.56 -23.55 -1.67
C ASN A 751 30.26 -25.05 -1.91
N PRO A 752 30.14 -25.88 -0.85
CA PRO A 752 29.91 -27.33 -0.98
C PRO A 752 28.66 -27.68 -1.80
N ALA A 753 27.65 -26.82 -1.81
CA ALA A 753 26.41 -27.03 -2.57
C ALA A 753 26.57 -26.85 -4.08
N PHE A 754 27.64 -26.20 -4.54
CA PHE A 754 27.84 -25.84 -5.96
C PHE A 754 29.14 -26.37 -6.57
N VAL A 755 29.97 -27.06 -5.78
CA VAL A 755 31.27 -27.58 -6.21
C VAL A 755 31.17 -28.51 -7.43
N PHE A 756 30.06 -29.23 -7.59
CA PHE A 756 29.83 -30.12 -8.75
C PHE A 756 29.45 -29.36 -10.04
N VAL A 757 28.99 -28.11 -9.94
CA VAL A 757 28.62 -27.26 -11.09
C VAL A 757 29.81 -26.43 -11.58
N ALA A 758 30.76 -26.12 -10.69
CA ALA A 758 31.94 -25.32 -10.98
C ALA A 758 32.71 -25.74 -12.27
N PRO A 759 32.89 -27.03 -12.60
CA PRO A 759 33.58 -27.43 -13.84
C PRO A 759 32.83 -27.04 -15.12
N PHE A 760 31.50 -26.88 -15.05
CA PHE A 760 30.61 -26.69 -16.19
C PHE A 760 30.33 -25.22 -16.51
N VAL A 761 30.72 -24.28 -15.63
CA VAL A 761 30.59 -22.85 -15.91
C VAL A 761 31.61 -22.43 -16.96
N ARG A 762 31.11 -22.00 -18.12
CA ARG A 762 31.87 -21.36 -19.19
C ARG A 762 31.22 -20.00 -19.47
N VAL A 763 31.93 -18.93 -19.16
CA VAL A 763 31.49 -17.55 -19.43
C VAL A 763 31.28 -17.36 -20.93
N GLY A 764 32.04 -18.06 -21.78
CA GLY A 764 31.79 -18.10 -23.22
C GLY A 764 30.36 -18.55 -23.59
N THR A 765 29.77 -19.51 -22.87
CA THR A 765 28.39 -19.96 -23.11
C THR A 765 27.35 -18.93 -22.65
N ILE A 766 27.68 -18.16 -21.62
CA ILE A 766 26.85 -17.05 -21.13
C ILE A 766 26.89 -15.88 -22.12
N LEU A 767 28.08 -15.55 -22.63
CA LEU A 767 28.26 -14.52 -23.66
C LEU A 767 27.59 -14.91 -24.99
N ASP A 768 27.72 -16.17 -25.42
CA ASP A 768 27.00 -16.70 -26.59
C ASP A 768 25.47 -16.67 -26.42
N ALA A 769 24.98 -16.72 -25.17
CA ALA A 769 23.57 -16.55 -24.87
C ALA A 769 23.18 -15.07 -24.94
N CYS A 770 23.95 -14.17 -24.31
CA CYS A 770 23.76 -12.72 -24.40
C CYS A 770 23.72 -12.22 -25.85
N ASP A 771 24.66 -12.67 -26.67
CA ASP A 771 24.77 -12.27 -28.08
C ASP A 771 23.55 -12.79 -28.90
N ARG A 772 23.07 -14.01 -28.60
CA ARG A 772 21.81 -14.54 -29.15
C ARG A 772 20.57 -13.75 -28.74
N TYR A 773 20.63 -12.99 -27.63
CA TYR A 773 19.58 -12.09 -27.17
C TYR A 773 19.82 -10.62 -27.56
N GLY A 774 20.78 -10.35 -28.45
CA GLY A 774 21.07 -9.01 -28.96
C GLY A 774 21.78 -8.10 -27.96
N VAL A 775 22.46 -8.68 -26.98
CA VAL A 775 23.29 -7.98 -25.99
C VAL A 775 24.74 -8.30 -26.30
N THR A 776 25.43 -7.39 -26.98
CA THR A 776 26.83 -7.52 -27.39
C THR A 776 27.77 -6.89 -26.38
#